data_AF-A0A7J4QYF5-F1
#
_entry.id   AF-A0A7J4QYF5-F1
#
_cell.length_a   1.000
_cell.length_b   1.000
_cell.length_c   1.000
_cell.angle_alpha   90.00
_cell.angle_beta   90.00
_cell.angle_gamma   90.00
#
_symmetry.space_group_name_H-M   'P 1'
#
loop_
_entity.id
_entity.type
_entity.pdbx_description
1 polymer ?
#
loop_
_entity_poly.entity_id
_entity_poly.type
_entity_poly.pdbx_seq_one_letter_code
_entity_poly.pdbx_strand_id
1 'polypeptide(L)'
;MSGPVIVEGFASIAVIPLIFAGLIALLFWRTVVPRQLRGLQVAFETGPMRYEVHTVTESFSEARDLLRSRGMRFGVATYLFALTGALLLFFEYIIYAQGWSDGFHAPNISLALILIILPAVISSGSSLGAQIIKPIGHGKAKMQESSRARNTAYFALTFIWFLGVGLFYSILGTWNVAFTHRLSASLLLAFSPSIVAYGRVMGTSWQALRQSSSQIARGNPSPFHNHAPNARQQLIARIVHLNTLAMPIVAINTLLSLIAIIVSPELFTHSDQVINLPEYREQATIMEEGGMLGFFLIELFSNIPDPGLRVPLVTSILLFLLLNVALVGFLFVYEVARILFLDVQDVSGRGGIRLADSRLLRAERSQQARVLNFCFTGFAGQSMLLLALAMITFWDSSFLPQGAECGNWQGTLCTYVEKDAMEELTWMLASGGQICFLLIWLTSLQVGSKLDDISFDASISEQRQMLTKMEDMIYLKQRPFTELIAQDRWTRAIEFYDEILNPTEISTQGLDLLRQTGAKMQLFAGLNRWEEAEENAVSLLALQAGRDAQVARLILAAASLCQRDLPEAAPRLALLNKSDVEAARLQWFASVLDTKRKVPSVSQPILGIDPLMRRNIDLLERTAEGNPRGNTTYRNRPADRLMLLGDCARMRLDGRSEEALSMLESFMKKHEENADLPTTAWSQGRVVAALLHLDANRPNTAVRIARDLRANEPRHPHVRSLVRILNELGLLEGMATEPTKMTLLVDSEGDWMRDWPILHTVHVSPRLGSTASRKHAGRANAWIVHSKEQSVSKFYNRKNLWKKIPYDGENQPPHGLYLHLYGIITTVAGMPVDLGLPSGISIEDLRARGLI
;
A
#
# COMPACT_ATOMS: atom_id res chain seq x y z
N MET A 1 16.16 -52.08 -17.95
CA MET A 1 17.22 -51.27 -17.31
C MET A 1 16.97 -51.38 -15.81
N SER A 2 18.00 -51.72 -15.02
CA SER A 2 17.93 -51.68 -13.55
C SER A 2 17.65 -50.24 -13.09
N GLY A 3 16.90 -50.07 -11.99
CA GLY A 3 16.53 -48.75 -11.49
C GLY A 3 17.74 -47.95 -10.98
N PRO A 4 17.58 -46.64 -10.77
CA PRO A 4 18.66 -45.76 -10.32
C PRO A 4 19.01 -46.09 -8.87
N VAL A 5 20.29 -46.25 -8.52
CA VAL A 5 20.72 -46.54 -7.13
C VAL A 5 21.13 -45.26 -6.40
N ILE A 6 20.94 -45.16 -5.08
CA ILE A 6 21.53 -44.05 -4.29
C ILE A 6 23.00 -44.35 -4.03
N VAL A 7 23.90 -43.50 -4.52
CA VAL A 7 25.34 -43.60 -4.26
C VAL A 7 25.68 -42.83 -2.99
N GLU A 8 26.30 -43.52 -2.03
CA GLU A 8 26.75 -42.91 -0.79
C GLU A 8 28.14 -42.27 -0.94
N GLY A 9 28.27 -41.01 -0.49
CA GLY A 9 29.54 -40.27 -0.43
C GLY A 9 29.64 -39.08 -1.37
N PHE A 10 30.59 -38.19 -1.08
CA PHE A 10 30.96 -37.08 -1.97
C PHE A 10 31.94 -37.58 -3.03
N ALA A 11 31.42 -38.19 -4.09
CA ALA A 11 32.20 -38.36 -5.31
C ALA A 11 32.57 -36.97 -5.86
N SER A 12 33.75 -36.79 -6.45
CA SER A 12 34.15 -35.53 -7.09
C SER A 12 33.15 -35.08 -8.17
N ILE A 13 32.45 -36.04 -8.76
CA ILE A 13 31.41 -35.83 -9.78
C ILE A 13 30.12 -35.22 -9.19
N ALA A 14 29.84 -35.42 -7.90
CA ALA A 14 28.70 -34.84 -7.18
C ALA A 14 28.79 -33.31 -7.06
N VAL A 15 29.99 -32.72 -7.19
CA VAL A 15 30.16 -31.26 -7.09
C VAL A 15 29.69 -30.56 -8.37
N ILE A 16 29.70 -31.25 -9.50
CA ILE A 16 29.34 -30.72 -10.82
C ILE A 16 27.89 -30.20 -10.86
N PRO A 17 26.85 -30.97 -10.50
CA PRO A 17 25.47 -30.49 -10.51
C PRO A 17 25.24 -29.35 -9.52
N LEU A 18 25.95 -29.33 -8.38
CA LEU A 18 25.90 -28.24 -7.41
C LEU A 18 26.46 -26.92 -7.98
N ILE A 19 27.60 -26.99 -8.67
CA ILE A 19 28.21 -25.83 -9.34
C ILE A 19 27.29 -25.33 -10.46
N PHE A 20 26.78 -26.22 -11.32
CA PHE A 20 25.90 -25.83 -12.43
C PHE A 20 24.58 -25.22 -11.94
N ALA A 21 23.93 -25.83 -10.94
CA ALA A 21 22.72 -25.29 -10.33
C ALA A 21 22.99 -23.89 -9.74
N GLY A 22 24.09 -23.72 -9.00
CA GLY A 22 24.47 -22.44 -8.41
C GLY A 22 24.79 -21.35 -9.45
N LEU A 23 25.56 -21.69 -10.50
CA LEU A 23 25.93 -20.76 -11.57
C LEU A 23 24.70 -20.29 -12.36
N ILE A 24 23.81 -21.23 -12.69
CA ILE A 24 22.58 -20.93 -13.44
C ILE A 24 21.60 -20.14 -12.57
N ALA A 25 21.42 -20.49 -11.30
CA ALA A 25 20.61 -19.70 -10.38
C ALA A 25 21.15 -18.26 -10.22
N LEU A 26 22.47 -18.08 -10.12
CA LEU A 26 23.11 -16.77 -10.05
C LEU A 26 22.97 -15.97 -11.36
N LEU A 27 23.12 -16.62 -12.51
CA LEU A 27 22.91 -15.99 -13.82
C LEU A 27 21.45 -15.56 -13.97
N PHE A 28 20.53 -16.44 -13.61
CA PHE A 28 19.10 -16.18 -13.63
C PHE A 28 18.76 -14.96 -12.75
N TRP A 29 19.28 -14.92 -11.52
CA TRP A 29 19.12 -13.79 -10.60
C TRP A 29 19.69 -12.48 -11.15
N ARG A 30 20.91 -12.49 -11.67
CA ARG A 30 21.59 -11.27 -12.10
C ARG A 30 21.04 -10.70 -13.40
N THR A 31 20.47 -11.54 -14.26
CA THR A 31 20.12 -11.13 -15.64
C THR A 31 18.66 -11.32 -15.97
N VAL A 32 18.06 -12.47 -15.65
CA VAL A 32 16.69 -12.81 -16.07
C VAL A 32 15.67 -12.11 -15.18
N VAL A 33 15.80 -12.20 -13.85
CA VAL A 33 14.83 -11.61 -12.91
C VAL A 33 14.63 -10.10 -13.13
N PRO A 34 15.68 -9.27 -13.19
CA PRO A 34 15.49 -7.82 -13.37
C PRO A 34 15.02 -7.47 -14.78
N ARG A 35 15.28 -8.32 -15.79
CA ARG A 35 14.72 -8.15 -17.14
C ARG A 35 13.22 -8.45 -17.17
N GLN A 36 12.77 -9.49 -16.47
CA GLN A 36 11.34 -9.84 -16.41
C GLN A 36 10.51 -8.82 -15.62
N LEU A 37 11.12 -8.21 -14.59
CA LEU A 37 10.49 -7.14 -13.82
C LEU A 37 10.58 -5.76 -14.47
N ARG A 38 11.24 -5.62 -15.64
CA ARG A 38 11.22 -4.36 -16.38
C ARG A 38 9.80 -4.12 -16.92
N GLY A 39 9.30 -2.90 -16.74
CA GLY A 39 7.98 -2.48 -17.18
C GLY A 39 6.86 -2.86 -16.22
N LEU A 40 7.13 -3.01 -14.91
CA LEU A 40 6.05 -3.08 -13.92
C LEU A 40 5.22 -1.80 -14.01
N GLN A 41 3.90 -1.93 -13.93
CA GLN A 41 2.97 -0.83 -14.05
C GLN A 41 1.93 -0.85 -12.93
N VAL A 42 1.37 0.31 -12.61
CA VAL A 42 0.28 0.50 -11.64
C VAL A 42 -0.83 1.30 -12.30
N ALA A 43 -2.09 0.91 -12.10
CA ALA A 43 -3.25 1.64 -12.59
C ALA A 43 -3.96 2.42 -11.47
N PHE A 44 -4.46 3.63 -11.77
CA PHE A 44 -5.23 4.47 -10.84
C PHE A 44 -6.57 4.83 -11.43
N GLU A 45 -7.63 4.75 -10.63
CA GLU A 45 -8.91 5.33 -11.00
C GLU A 45 -8.80 6.87 -10.99
N THR A 46 -9.00 7.50 -12.15
CA THR A 46 -9.05 8.96 -12.30
C THR A 46 -10.47 9.49 -12.54
N GLY A 47 -11.40 8.61 -12.92
CA GLY A 47 -12.81 8.92 -13.10
C GLY A 47 -13.64 7.65 -13.29
N PRO A 48 -14.96 7.77 -13.42
CA PRO A 48 -15.83 6.62 -13.61
C PRO A 48 -15.41 5.85 -14.87
N MET A 49 -15.00 4.58 -14.67
CA MET A 49 -14.53 3.68 -15.74
C MET A 49 -13.27 4.16 -16.48
N ARG A 50 -12.45 5.02 -15.87
CA ARG A 50 -11.19 5.52 -16.46
C ARG A 50 -10.02 5.28 -15.53
N TYR A 51 -8.98 4.64 -16.08
CA TYR A 51 -7.77 4.31 -15.34
C TYR A 51 -6.53 4.88 -16.04
N GLU A 52 -5.63 5.46 -15.27
CA GLU A 52 -4.31 5.88 -15.75
C GLU A 52 -3.26 4.86 -15.36
N VAL A 53 -2.44 4.45 -16.33
CA VAL A 53 -1.41 3.43 -16.12
C VAL A 53 -0.04 4.08 -16.09
N HIS A 54 0.75 3.75 -15.07
CA HIS A 54 2.09 4.31 -14.88
C HIS A 54 3.16 3.25 -14.70
N THR A 55 4.29 3.49 -15.34
CA THR A 55 5.51 2.68 -15.23
C THR A 55 6.21 2.90 -13.89
N VAL A 56 6.47 1.80 -13.17
CA VAL A 56 7.19 1.76 -11.88
C VAL A 56 8.67 1.45 -12.07
N THR A 57 9.00 0.62 -13.06
CA THR A 57 10.38 0.22 -13.37
C THR A 57 10.64 0.32 -14.86
N GLU A 58 11.19 1.44 -15.33
CA GLU A 58 11.45 1.64 -16.76
C GLU A 58 12.76 0.98 -17.18
N SER A 59 13.74 1.01 -16.26
CA SER A 59 15.11 0.56 -16.49
C SER A 59 15.48 -0.72 -15.74
N PHE A 60 16.48 -1.42 -16.28
CA PHE A 60 17.09 -2.58 -15.62
C PHE A 60 17.72 -2.20 -14.27
N SER A 61 18.27 -1.00 -14.14
CA SER A 61 18.82 -0.47 -12.88
C SER A 61 17.75 -0.28 -11.82
N GLU A 62 16.59 0.29 -12.17
CA GLU A 62 15.50 0.50 -11.21
C GLU A 62 14.90 -0.81 -10.71
N ALA A 63 14.70 -1.79 -11.61
CA ALA A 63 14.27 -3.14 -11.22
C ALA A 63 15.29 -3.78 -10.25
N ARG A 64 16.59 -3.60 -10.50
CA ARG A 64 17.65 -4.10 -9.61
C ARG A 64 17.67 -3.38 -8.26
N ASP A 65 17.42 -2.07 -8.23
CA ASP A 65 17.35 -1.30 -7.00
C ASP A 65 16.13 -1.67 -6.16
N LEU A 66 14.99 -1.93 -6.80
CA LEU A 66 13.79 -2.46 -6.13
C LEU A 66 14.08 -3.82 -5.48
N LEU A 67 14.73 -4.73 -6.19
CA LEU A 67 15.15 -6.04 -5.69
C LEU A 67 16.16 -5.97 -4.53
N ARG A 68 16.99 -4.92 -4.48
CA ARG A 68 17.97 -4.67 -3.41
C ARG A 68 17.38 -4.03 -2.16
N SER A 69 16.12 -3.60 -2.21
CA SER A 69 15.44 -3.00 -1.07
C SER A 69 15.40 -3.94 0.13
N ARG A 70 15.37 -3.37 1.34
CA ARG A 70 15.45 -4.15 2.59
C ARG A 70 14.29 -5.14 2.75
N GLY A 71 13.11 -4.79 2.22
CA GLY A 71 11.90 -5.62 2.27
C GLY A 71 11.95 -6.86 1.37
N MET A 72 12.80 -6.88 0.33
CA MET A 72 12.85 -7.97 -0.66
C MET A 72 13.74 -9.15 -0.27
N ARG A 73 14.60 -9.01 0.75
CA ARG A 73 15.66 -9.98 1.05
C ARG A 73 15.13 -11.40 1.31
N PHE A 74 13.99 -11.50 2.00
CA PHE A 74 13.38 -12.79 2.32
C PHE A 74 12.80 -13.46 1.07
N GLY A 75 11.98 -12.75 0.29
CA GLY A 75 11.39 -13.29 -0.94
C GLY A 75 12.43 -13.69 -1.98
N VAL A 76 13.49 -12.90 -2.13
CA VAL A 76 14.62 -13.25 -3.01
C VAL A 76 15.30 -14.54 -2.56
N ALA A 77 15.58 -14.69 -1.27
CA ALA A 77 16.22 -15.90 -0.74
C ALA A 77 15.33 -17.13 -0.94
N THR A 78 14.04 -17.03 -0.61
CA THR A 78 13.05 -18.11 -0.79
C THR A 78 12.95 -18.55 -2.25
N TYR A 79 12.89 -17.60 -3.18
CA TYR A 79 12.85 -17.89 -4.62
C TYR A 79 14.13 -18.60 -5.10
N LEU A 80 15.30 -18.09 -4.69
CA LEU A 80 16.58 -18.67 -5.12
C LEU A 80 16.82 -20.05 -4.54
N PHE A 81 16.42 -20.30 -3.29
CA PHE A 81 16.48 -21.65 -2.71
C PHE A 81 15.62 -22.62 -3.50
N ALA A 82 14.35 -22.26 -3.76
CA ALA A 82 13.44 -23.13 -4.50
C ALA A 82 13.94 -23.42 -5.92
N LEU A 83 14.42 -22.40 -6.64
CA LEU A 83 14.99 -22.56 -7.98
C LEU A 83 16.26 -23.42 -7.96
N THR A 84 17.16 -23.19 -6.99
CA THR A 84 18.41 -23.95 -6.89
C THR A 84 18.13 -25.42 -6.57
N GLY A 85 17.16 -25.71 -5.69
CA GLY A 85 16.75 -27.08 -5.38
C GLY A 85 16.19 -27.82 -6.59
N ALA A 86 15.29 -27.18 -7.36
CA ALA A 86 14.75 -27.78 -8.58
C ALA A 86 15.83 -28.00 -9.67
N LEU A 87 16.73 -27.03 -9.86
CA LEU A 87 17.86 -27.17 -10.79
C LEU A 87 18.83 -28.27 -10.35
N LEU A 88 19.04 -28.44 -9.04
CA LEU A 88 19.91 -29.48 -8.51
C LEU A 88 19.38 -30.87 -8.84
N LEU A 89 18.06 -31.11 -8.67
CA LEU A 89 17.40 -32.35 -9.11
C LEU A 89 17.52 -32.56 -10.63
N PHE A 90 17.31 -31.50 -11.40
CA PHE A 90 17.42 -31.56 -12.86
C PHE A 90 18.82 -31.94 -13.35
N PHE A 91 19.88 -31.34 -12.79
CA PHE A 91 21.25 -31.64 -13.19
C PHE A 91 21.72 -33.01 -12.72
N GLU A 92 21.30 -33.45 -11.53
CA GLU A 92 21.52 -34.84 -11.08
C GLU A 92 20.90 -35.84 -12.06
N TYR A 93 19.68 -35.58 -12.51
CA TYR A 93 19.02 -36.42 -13.52
C TYR A 93 19.76 -36.44 -14.85
N ILE A 94 20.21 -35.29 -15.37
CA ILE A 94 20.97 -35.24 -16.62
C ILE A 94 22.26 -36.06 -16.52
N ILE A 95 22.97 -35.95 -15.40
CA ILE A 95 24.24 -36.65 -15.20
C ILE A 95 24.04 -38.17 -15.17
N TYR A 96 22.97 -38.63 -14.50
CA TYR A 96 22.56 -40.03 -14.52
C TYR A 96 22.14 -40.47 -15.93
N ALA A 97 21.27 -39.71 -16.61
CA ALA A 97 20.76 -40.04 -17.94
C ALA A 97 21.85 -40.09 -19.02
N GLN A 98 22.93 -39.31 -18.85
CA GLN A 98 24.10 -39.33 -19.74
C GLN A 98 25.13 -40.41 -19.38
N GLY A 99 24.86 -41.22 -18.34
CA GLY A 99 25.73 -42.33 -17.91
C GLY A 99 27.02 -41.88 -17.24
N TRP A 100 27.07 -40.65 -16.70
CA TRP A 100 28.26 -40.12 -16.02
C TRP A 100 28.34 -40.52 -14.55
N SER A 101 27.25 -41.05 -13.98
CA SER A 101 27.19 -41.58 -12.62
C SER A 101 26.43 -42.91 -12.56
N ASP A 102 26.85 -43.79 -11.66
CA ASP A 102 26.20 -45.09 -11.41
C ASP A 102 24.83 -44.95 -10.71
N GLY A 103 24.50 -43.74 -10.25
CA GLY A 103 23.25 -43.44 -9.56
C GLY A 103 23.18 -42.00 -9.07
N PHE A 104 22.22 -41.71 -8.20
CA PHE A 104 22.02 -40.36 -7.63
C PHE A 104 22.81 -40.15 -6.35
N HIS A 105 23.38 -38.96 -6.18
CA HIS A 105 24.16 -38.64 -5.00
C HIS A 105 23.27 -38.26 -3.81
N ALA A 106 23.36 -39.03 -2.73
CA ALA A 106 22.64 -38.77 -1.47
C ALA A 106 22.73 -37.31 -0.97
N PRO A 107 23.92 -36.66 -0.86
CA PRO A 107 24.01 -35.30 -0.34
C PRO A 107 23.31 -34.26 -1.23
N ASN A 108 23.29 -34.47 -2.56
CA ASN A 108 22.67 -33.54 -3.50
C ASN A 108 21.14 -33.65 -3.48
N ILE A 109 20.60 -34.88 -3.40
CA ILE A 109 19.16 -35.09 -3.22
C ILE A 109 18.70 -34.50 -1.88
N SER A 110 19.41 -34.76 -0.77
CA SER A 110 19.04 -34.19 0.54
C SER A 110 18.99 -32.66 0.50
N LEU A 111 20.02 -32.03 -0.07
CA LEU A 111 20.08 -30.58 -0.20
C LEU A 111 18.96 -30.05 -1.09
N ALA A 112 18.69 -30.71 -2.21
CA ALA A 112 17.63 -30.31 -3.13
C ALA A 112 16.25 -30.32 -2.45
N LEU A 113 15.93 -31.39 -1.72
CA LEU A 113 14.67 -31.53 -1.00
C LEU A 113 14.51 -30.46 0.09
N ILE A 114 15.57 -30.18 0.86
CA ILE A 114 15.55 -29.09 1.86
C ILE A 114 15.29 -27.74 1.18
N LEU A 115 15.97 -27.47 0.05
CA LEU A 115 15.84 -26.24 -0.72
C LEU A 115 14.48 -26.08 -1.40
N ILE A 116 13.67 -27.15 -1.54
CA ILE A 116 12.31 -27.11 -2.08
C ILE A 116 11.26 -27.01 -0.96
N ILE A 117 11.36 -27.87 0.06
CA ILE A 117 10.38 -27.97 1.16
C ILE A 117 10.39 -26.72 2.03
N LEU A 118 11.57 -26.18 2.37
CA LEU A 118 11.67 -25.01 3.24
C LEU A 118 10.97 -23.78 2.60
N PRO A 119 11.21 -23.42 1.33
CA PRO A 119 10.41 -22.42 0.63
C PRO A 119 8.91 -22.71 0.56
N ALA A 120 8.50 -23.96 0.37
CA ALA A 120 7.09 -24.31 0.34
C ALA A 120 6.38 -24.05 1.68
N VAL A 121 7.03 -24.36 2.81
CA VAL A 121 6.53 -24.05 4.16
C VAL A 121 6.44 -22.54 4.39
N ILE A 122 7.49 -21.79 4.01
CA ILE A 122 7.51 -20.32 4.09
C ILE A 122 6.38 -19.71 3.23
N SER A 123 6.13 -20.31 2.06
CA SER A 123 5.06 -19.92 1.14
C SER A 123 3.71 -19.99 1.83
N SER A 124 3.36 -21.12 2.43
CA SER A 124 2.08 -21.29 3.14
C SER A 124 1.89 -20.29 4.26
N GLY A 125 2.93 -20.03 5.05
CA GLY A 125 2.91 -19.02 6.09
C GLY A 125 2.67 -17.60 5.58
N SER A 126 3.37 -17.21 4.51
CA SER A 126 3.22 -15.88 3.89
C SER A 126 1.85 -15.70 3.22
N SER A 127 1.32 -16.73 2.56
CA SER A 127 -0.01 -16.74 1.94
C SER A 127 -1.12 -16.67 2.98
N LEU A 128 -1.00 -17.39 4.09
CA LEU A 128 -1.95 -17.35 5.19
C LEU A 128 -1.97 -15.96 5.85
N GLY A 129 -0.79 -15.38 6.08
CA GLY A 129 -0.64 -14.04 6.64
C GLY A 129 -1.27 -12.95 5.76
N ALA A 130 -1.11 -13.04 4.44
CA ALA A 130 -1.71 -12.09 3.50
C ALA A 130 -3.24 -12.21 3.41
N GLN A 131 -3.80 -13.41 3.63
CA GLN A 131 -5.24 -13.64 3.54
C GLN A 131 -5.99 -13.28 4.82
N ILE A 132 -5.37 -13.50 5.99
CA ILE A 132 -6.01 -13.25 7.30
C ILE A 132 -5.77 -11.82 7.77
N ILE A 133 -4.56 -11.28 7.60
CA ILE A 133 -4.23 -9.93 8.06
C ILE A 133 -4.66 -8.94 6.97
N LYS A 134 -5.86 -8.36 7.15
CA LYS A 134 -6.38 -7.34 6.22
C LYS A 134 -5.35 -6.23 5.96
N PRO A 135 -5.16 -5.79 4.70
CA PRO A 135 -4.36 -4.61 4.41
C PRO A 135 -5.00 -3.41 5.11
N ILE A 136 -4.18 -2.66 5.85
CA ILE A 136 -4.60 -1.45 6.56
C ILE A 136 -4.79 -0.36 5.49
N GLY A 137 -6.03 0.07 5.19
CA GLY A 137 -6.23 1.06 4.12
C GLY A 137 -7.65 1.49 3.73
N HIS A 138 -8.73 0.87 4.21
CA HIS A 138 -10.10 1.26 3.81
C HIS A 138 -10.61 2.63 4.34
N GLY A 139 -9.72 3.54 4.76
CA GLY A 139 -10.13 4.87 5.20
C GLY A 139 -8.98 5.85 5.45
N LYS A 140 -7.74 5.37 5.64
CA LYS A 140 -6.53 6.21 5.73
C LYS A 140 -5.36 5.52 5.06
N ALA A 141 -4.62 6.25 4.22
CA ALA A 141 -3.44 5.77 3.51
C ALA A 141 -2.26 5.56 4.47
N LYS A 142 -2.24 4.44 5.21
CA LYS A 142 -1.20 4.17 6.20
C LYS A 142 0.02 3.46 5.58
N MET A 143 1.16 4.15 5.53
CA MET A 143 2.50 3.65 5.27
C MET A 143 3.15 2.89 6.42
N GLN A 144 2.47 2.69 7.56
CA GLN A 144 3.03 1.97 8.72
C GLN A 144 3.70 0.66 8.31
N GLU A 145 5.03 0.67 8.39
CA GLU A 145 5.88 -0.49 8.15
C GLU A 145 5.90 -1.33 9.43
N SER A 146 4.90 -2.20 9.59
CA SER A 146 4.81 -3.07 10.77
C SER A 146 5.70 -4.31 10.67
N SER A 147 6.94 -4.19 10.18
CA SER A 147 7.73 -5.38 9.84
C SER A 147 8.00 -6.29 11.03
N ARG A 148 8.31 -5.78 12.24
CA ARG A 148 8.55 -6.68 13.39
C ARG A 148 7.28 -7.34 13.91
N ALA A 149 6.24 -6.57 14.27
CA ALA A 149 5.01 -7.10 14.83
C ALA A 149 4.20 -7.95 13.83
N ARG A 150 4.25 -7.60 12.54
CA ARG A 150 3.58 -8.36 11.48
C ARG A 150 4.39 -9.58 11.06
N ASN A 151 5.73 -9.50 10.99
CA ASN A 151 6.53 -10.70 10.76
C ASN A 151 6.38 -11.68 11.93
N THR A 152 6.35 -11.20 13.18
CA THR A 152 6.05 -12.08 14.34
C THR A 152 4.65 -12.66 14.25
N ALA A 153 3.65 -11.89 13.79
CA ALA A 153 2.31 -12.40 13.55
C ALA A 153 2.30 -13.47 12.44
N TYR A 154 3.01 -13.26 11.32
CA TYR A 154 3.15 -14.24 10.25
C TYR A 154 3.81 -15.53 10.75
N PHE A 155 4.90 -15.43 11.52
CA PHE A 155 5.55 -16.60 12.12
C PHE A 155 4.64 -17.34 13.11
N ALA A 156 3.97 -16.62 14.01
CA ALA A 156 3.05 -17.21 14.97
C ALA A 156 1.87 -17.92 14.27
N LEU A 157 1.28 -17.27 13.26
CA LEU A 157 0.19 -17.83 12.46
C LEU A 157 0.62 -19.09 11.71
N THR A 158 1.83 -19.09 11.14
CA THR A 158 2.42 -20.26 10.47
C THR A 158 2.61 -21.41 11.46
N PHE A 159 3.18 -21.12 12.63
CA PHE A 159 3.39 -22.13 13.67
C PHE A 159 2.07 -22.75 14.13
N ILE A 160 1.05 -21.93 14.39
CA ILE A 160 -0.29 -22.41 14.76
C ILE A 160 -0.91 -23.26 13.65
N TRP A 161 -0.75 -22.86 12.37
CA TRP A 161 -1.26 -23.61 11.23
C TRP A 161 -0.65 -25.01 11.13
N PHE A 162 0.67 -25.12 11.19
CA PHE A 162 1.36 -26.41 11.13
C PHE A 162 1.09 -27.28 12.37
N LEU A 163 0.85 -26.68 13.53
CA LEU A 163 0.37 -27.41 14.71
C LEU A 163 -1.03 -27.98 14.46
N GLY A 164 -1.92 -27.23 13.81
CA GLY A 164 -3.22 -27.69 13.35
C GLY A 164 -3.13 -28.84 12.33
N VAL A 165 -2.20 -28.76 11.38
CA VAL A 165 -1.91 -29.84 10.42
C VAL A 165 -1.43 -31.10 11.15
N GLY A 166 -0.53 -30.97 12.13
CA GLY A 166 -0.07 -32.10 12.94
C GLY A 166 -1.21 -32.76 13.72
N LEU A 167 -2.12 -31.95 14.28
CA LEU A 167 -3.32 -32.45 14.95
C LEU A 167 -4.25 -33.18 13.98
N PHE A 168 -4.46 -32.64 12.78
CA PHE A 168 -5.23 -33.28 11.72
C PHE A 168 -4.62 -34.63 11.29
N TYR A 169 -3.30 -34.69 11.09
CA TYR A 169 -2.58 -35.93 10.81
C TYR A 169 -2.81 -36.96 11.93
N SER A 170 -2.75 -36.56 13.20
CA SER A 170 -3.03 -37.45 14.33
C SER A 170 -4.48 -37.97 14.33
N ILE A 171 -5.47 -37.12 14.05
CA ILE A 171 -6.89 -37.53 13.96
C ILE A 171 -7.10 -38.58 12.88
N LEU A 172 -6.55 -38.37 11.67
CA LEU A 172 -6.67 -39.35 10.59
C LEU A 172 -6.04 -40.70 10.96
N GLY A 173 -4.96 -40.69 11.76
CA GLY A 173 -4.36 -41.89 12.33
C GLY A 173 -5.30 -42.63 13.28
N THR A 174 -6.04 -41.90 14.13
CA THR A 174 -7.05 -42.51 15.01
C THR A 174 -8.23 -43.11 14.25
N TRP A 175 -8.52 -42.62 13.05
CA TRP A 175 -9.58 -43.14 12.17
C TRP A 175 -9.10 -44.28 11.25
N ASN A 176 -7.88 -44.78 11.47
CA ASN A 176 -7.30 -45.90 10.74
C ASN A 176 -7.24 -45.70 9.21
N VAL A 177 -7.07 -44.45 8.77
CA VAL A 177 -6.88 -44.11 7.35
C VAL A 177 -5.50 -44.61 6.89
N ALA A 178 -5.44 -45.15 5.67
CA ALA A 178 -4.19 -45.64 5.07
C ALA A 178 -3.10 -44.56 5.09
N PHE A 179 -1.84 -44.99 5.23
CA PHE A 179 -0.69 -44.09 5.38
C PHE A 179 -0.55 -43.08 4.23
N THR A 180 -0.70 -43.56 2.99
CA THR A 180 -0.66 -42.78 1.74
C THR A 180 -1.67 -41.63 1.78
N HIS A 181 -2.96 -41.94 1.91
CA HIS A 181 -4.04 -40.95 2.02
C HIS A 181 -3.87 -39.99 3.20
N ARG A 182 -3.40 -40.50 4.34
CA ARG A 182 -3.17 -39.69 5.54
C ARG A 182 -2.09 -38.63 5.31
N LEU A 183 -1.00 -39.00 4.65
CA LEU A 183 0.10 -38.11 4.31
C LEU A 183 -0.32 -37.09 3.24
N SER A 184 -0.93 -37.55 2.15
CA SER A 184 -1.41 -36.70 1.04
C SER A 184 -2.43 -35.67 1.52
N ALA A 185 -3.42 -36.06 2.32
CA ALA A 185 -4.43 -35.15 2.87
C ALA A 185 -3.85 -34.12 3.85
N SER A 186 -2.89 -34.52 4.68
CA SER A 186 -2.25 -33.61 5.63
C SER A 186 -1.34 -32.59 4.93
N LEU A 187 -0.64 -33.00 3.88
CA LEU A 187 0.18 -32.11 3.06
C LEU A 187 -0.68 -31.18 2.19
N LEU A 188 -1.81 -31.64 1.65
CA LEU A 188 -2.79 -30.76 1.00
C LEU A 188 -3.24 -29.66 1.97
N LEU A 189 -3.59 -30.03 3.21
CA LEU A 189 -3.99 -29.04 4.22
C LEU A 189 -2.83 -28.09 4.53
N ALA A 190 -1.60 -28.60 4.68
CA ALA A 190 -0.41 -27.80 4.95
C ALA A 190 -0.21 -26.69 3.89
N PHE A 191 -0.33 -27.04 2.61
CA PHE A 191 -0.09 -26.13 1.49
C PHE A 191 -1.34 -25.38 1.01
N SER A 192 -2.53 -25.71 1.53
CA SER A 192 -3.79 -25.09 1.13
C SER A 192 -3.80 -23.55 1.18
N PRO A 193 -3.14 -22.84 2.13
CA PRO A 193 -3.15 -21.38 2.10
C PRO A 193 -2.49 -20.80 0.84
N SER A 194 -1.42 -21.41 0.33
CA SER A 194 -0.76 -20.97 -0.92
C SER A 194 -1.61 -21.29 -2.14
N ILE A 195 -2.23 -22.47 -2.16
CA ILE A 195 -3.13 -22.91 -3.23
C ILE A 195 -4.32 -21.94 -3.35
N VAL A 196 -4.94 -21.57 -2.22
CA VAL A 196 -6.07 -20.64 -2.21
C VAL A 196 -5.64 -19.24 -2.63
N ALA A 197 -4.47 -18.77 -2.17
CA ALA A 197 -3.96 -17.47 -2.59
C ALA A 197 -3.73 -17.41 -4.11
N TYR A 198 -3.17 -18.48 -4.69
CA TYR A 198 -2.93 -18.60 -6.12
C TYR A 198 -4.25 -18.63 -6.91
N GLY A 199 -5.20 -19.48 -6.52
CA GLY A 199 -6.52 -19.58 -7.16
C GLY A 199 -7.29 -18.25 -7.13
N ARG A 200 -7.21 -17.50 -6.03
CA ARG A 200 -7.82 -16.16 -5.90
C ARG A 200 -7.20 -15.13 -6.84
N VAL A 201 -5.87 -15.05 -6.87
CA VAL A 201 -5.16 -14.07 -7.72
C VAL A 201 -5.37 -14.37 -9.20
N MET A 202 -5.23 -15.63 -9.62
CA MET A 202 -5.44 -16.01 -11.03
C MET A 202 -6.91 -15.95 -11.44
N GLY A 203 -7.83 -16.42 -10.60
CA GLY A 203 -9.26 -16.44 -10.92
C GLY A 203 -9.83 -15.03 -11.11
N THR A 204 -9.42 -14.07 -10.27
CA THR A 204 -9.85 -12.68 -10.41
C THR A 204 -9.22 -11.95 -11.59
N SER A 205 -7.98 -12.28 -11.95
CA SER A 205 -7.24 -11.58 -13.02
C SER A 205 -7.34 -12.24 -14.40
N TRP A 206 -7.95 -13.41 -14.51
CA TRP A 206 -8.03 -14.20 -15.75
C TRP A 206 -8.54 -13.40 -16.95
N GLN A 207 -9.61 -12.60 -16.77
CA GLN A 207 -10.19 -11.82 -17.86
C GLN A 207 -9.22 -10.75 -18.38
N ALA A 208 -8.55 -10.04 -17.47
CA ALA A 208 -7.54 -9.04 -17.82
C ALA A 208 -6.33 -9.69 -18.51
N LEU A 209 -5.87 -10.85 -18.02
CA LEU A 209 -4.81 -11.66 -18.62
C LEU A 209 -5.16 -12.11 -20.05
N ARG A 210 -6.38 -12.61 -20.24
CA ARG A 210 -6.87 -13.06 -21.55
C ARG A 210 -6.92 -11.90 -22.55
N GLN A 211 -7.46 -10.75 -22.16
CA GLN A 211 -7.55 -9.58 -23.03
C GLN A 211 -6.16 -9.05 -23.40
N SER A 212 -5.29 -8.89 -22.39
CA SER A 212 -3.91 -8.42 -22.59
C SER A 212 -3.13 -9.34 -23.53
N SER A 213 -3.09 -10.64 -23.24
CA SER A 213 -2.33 -11.61 -24.04
C SER A 213 -2.89 -11.74 -25.46
N SER A 214 -4.21 -11.62 -25.65
CA SER A 214 -4.84 -11.64 -26.97
C SER A 214 -4.42 -10.45 -27.85
N GLN A 215 -4.39 -9.24 -27.30
CA GLN A 215 -3.99 -8.05 -28.05
C GLN A 215 -2.50 -8.08 -28.40
N ILE A 216 -1.64 -8.45 -27.45
CA ILE A 216 -0.19 -8.57 -27.68
C ILE A 216 0.10 -9.66 -28.72
N ALA A 217 -0.61 -10.80 -28.66
CA ALA A 217 -0.47 -11.89 -29.64
C ALA A 217 -0.85 -11.48 -31.07
N ARG A 218 -1.73 -10.48 -31.23
CA ARG A 218 -2.16 -9.89 -32.50
C ARG A 218 -1.25 -8.75 -32.98
N GLY A 219 -0.26 -8.34 -32.19
CA GLY A 219 0.64 -7.23 -32.52
C GLY A 219 0.10 -5.85 -32.15
N ASN A 220 -1.07 -5.77 -31.49
CA ASN A 220 -1.63 -4.52 -31.03
C ASN A 220 -1.06 -4.17 -29.63
N PRO A 221 -0.91 -2.87 -29.30
CA PRO A 221 -0.70 -2.47 -27.92
C PRO A 221 -1.90 -2.93 -27.08
N SER A 222 -1.63 -3.42 -25.88
CA SER A 222 -2.70 -3.72 -24.92
C SER A 222 -2.95 -2.51 -24.02
N PRO A 223 -4.12 -2.39 -23.37
CA PRO A 223 -4.40 -1.44 -22.29
C PRO A 223 -3.32 -1.41 -21.20
N PHE A 224 -2.52 -2.48 -21.11
CA PHE A 224 -1.45 -2.69 -20.14
C PHE A 224 -0.05 -2.65 -20.77
N HIS A 225 0.07 -2.45 -22.08
CA HIS A 225 1.34 -2.30 -22.80
C HIS A 225 1.17 -1.31 -23.95
N ASN A 226 1.62 -0.07 -23.73
CA ASN A 226 1.47 1.03 -24.69
C ASN A 226 2.51 1.03 -25.83
N HIS A 227 3.27 -0.05 -25.99
CA HIS A 227 4.28 -0.18 -27.03
C HIS A 227 3.95 -1.36 -27.91
N ALA A 228 4.20 -1.23 -29.21
CA ALA A 228 4.03 -2.33 -30.15
C ALA A 228 4.96 -3.50 -29.75
N PRO A 229 4.42 -4.73 -29.58
CA PRO A 229 5.21 -5.84 -29.10
C PRO A 229 6.16 -6.37 -30.18
N ASN A 230 7.40 -6.65 -29.77
CA ASN A 230 8.41 -7.29 -30.62
C ASN A 230 7.99 -8.73 -31.00
N ALA A 231 8.51 -9.28 -32.10
CA ALA A 231 8.18 -10.63 -32.56
C ALA A 231 8.35 -11.72 -31.47
N ARG A 232 9.40 -11.62 -30.63
CA ARG A 232 9.59 -12.53 -29.49
C ARG A 232 8.49 -12.39 -28.43
N GLN A 233 8.04 -11.17 -28.16
CA GLN A 233 6.96 -10.91 -27.20
C GLN A 233 5.62 -11.41 -27.73
N GLN A 234 5.36 -11.30 -29.04
CA GLN A 234 4.17 -11.86 -29.68
C GLN A 234 4.11 -13.39 -29.57
N LEU A 235 5.25 -14.07 -29.78
CA LEU A 235 5.34 -15.52 -29.62
C LEU A 235 5.04 -15.96 -28.19
N ILE A 236 5.67 -15.30 -27.21
CA ILE A 236 5.44 -15.58 -25.78
C ILE A 236 3.96 -15.30 -25.42
N ALA A 237 3.41 -14.18 -25.89
CA ALA A 237 2.01 -13.83 -25.64
C ALA A 237 1.02 -14.83 -26.25
N ARG A 238 1.32 -15.43 -27.41
CA ARG A 238 0.51 -16.53 -27.98
C ARG A 238 0.52 -17.77 -27.09
N ILE A 239 1.67 -18.15 -26.57
CA ILE A 239 1.80 -19.27 -25.61
C ILE A 239 1.00 -18.97 -24.34
N VAL A 240 1.15 -17.75 -23.80
CA VAL A 240 0.42 -17.29 -22.61
C VAL A 240 -1.10 -17.30 -22.87
N HIS A 241 -1.53 -16.79 -24.01
CA HIS A 241 -2.96 -16.76 -24.38
C HIS A 241 -3.54 -18.17 -24.47
N LEU A 242 -2.84 -19.10 -25.13
CA LEU A 242 -3.28 -20.49 -25.25
C LEU A 242 -3.40 -21.16 -23.89
N ASN A 243 -2.40 -21.00 -23.01
CA ASN A 243 -2.46 -21.52 -21.65
C ASN A 243 -3.63 -20.90 -20.87
N THR A 244 -3.84 -19.58 -21.00
CA THR A 244 -4.93 -18.86 -20.29
C THR A 244 -6.31 -19.36 -20.74
N LEU A 245 -6.49 -19.68 -22.03
CA LEU A 245 -7.72 -20.29 -22.53
C LEU A 245 -7.90 -21.73 -22.04
N ALA A 246 -6.82 -22.47 -21.85
CA ALA A 246 -6.86 -23.85 -21.36
C ALA A 246 -7.21 -23.93 -19.86
N MET A 247 -6.87 -22.93 -19.03
CA MET A 247 -7.08 -22.99 -17.57
C MET A 247 -8.52 -23.33 -17.14
N PRO A 248 -9.59 -22.68 -17.65
CA PRO A 248 -10.95 -23.05 -17.28
C PRO A 248 -11.34 -24.45 -17.75
N ILE A 249 -10.86 -24.88 -18.92
CA ILE A 249 -11.15 -26.20 -19.49
C ILE A 249 -10.56 -27.29 -18.58
N VAL A 250 -9.29 -27.14 -18.20
CA VAL A 250 -8.61 -28.09 -17.31
C VAL A 250 -9.25 -28.10 -15.92
N ALA A 251 -9.68 -26.94 -15.41
CA ALA A 251 -10.36 -26.87 -14.12
C ALA A 251 -11.75 -27.52 -14.12
N ILE A 252 -12.53 -27.33 -15.19
CA ILE A 252 -13.81 -28.01 -15.40
C ILE A 252 -13.59 -29.52 -15.54
N ASN A 253 -12.62 -29.95 -16.35
CA ASN A 253 -12.25 -31.35 -16.50
C ASN A 253 -11.95 -32.00 -15.14
N THR A 254 -11.20 -31.30 -14.29
CA THR A 254 -10.83 -31.81 -12.96
C THR A 254 -12.03 -31.93 -12.03
N LEU A 255 -12.92 -30.93 -12.02
CA LEU A 255 -14.17 -31.00 -11.26
C LEU A 255 -15.06 -32.17 -11.73
N LEU A 256 -15.23 -32.33 -13.04
CA LEU A 256 -16.03 -33.42 -13.61
C LEU A 256 -15.41 -34.79 -13.33
N SER A 257 -14.08 -34.89 -13.42
CA SER A 257 -13.34 -36.12 -13.09
C SER A 257 -13.55 -36.51 -11.62
N LEU A 258 -13.46 -35.55 -10.69
CA LEU A 258 -13.73 -35.77 -9.27
C LEU A 258 -15.17 -36.22 -9.01
N ILE A 259 -16.15 -35.60 -9.65
CA ILE A 259 -17.57 -35.99 -9.53
C ILE A 259 -17.75 -37.41 -10.08
N ALA A 260 -17.17 -37.72 -11.24
CA ALA A 260 -17.31 -39.02 -11.88
C ALA A 260 -16.68 -40.16 -11.05
N ILE A 261 -15.52 -39.94 -10.42
CA ILE A 261 -14.90 -40.90 -9.49
C ILE A 261 -15.82 -41.17 -8.30
N ILE A 262 -16.49 -40.16 -7.76
CA ILE A 262 -17.41 -40.30 -6.62
C ILE A 262 -18.70 -41.04 -7.01
N VAL A 263 -19.22 -40.79 -8.22
CA VAL A 263 -20.50 -41.34 -8.68
C VAL A 263 -20.36 -42.78 -9.21
N SER A 264 -19.31 -43.06 -9.98
CA SER A 264 -19.13 -44.36 -10.65
C SER A 264 -17.64 -44.63 -10.95
N PRO A 265 -16.91 -45.27 -10.03
CA PRO A 265 -15.48 -45.57 -10.22
C PRO A 265 -15.22 -46.58 -11.34
N GLU A 266 -16.20 -47.43 -11.68
CA GLU A 266 -16.09 -48.44 -12.75
C GLU A 266 -16.11 -47.86 -14.18
N LEU A 267 -16.45 -46.58 -14.33
CA LEU A 267 -16.61 -45.92 -15.64
C LEU A 267 -15.27 -45.71 -16.38
N PHE A 268 -14.14 -45.90 -15.69
CA PHE A 268 -12.79 -45.57 -16.17
C PHE A 268 -11.90 -46.82 -16.27
N THR A 269 -12.41 -47.84 -16.94
CA THR A 269 -11.64 -49.02 -17.32
C THR A 269 -11.24 -48.91 -18.79
N HIS A 270 -9.95 -48.98 -19.06
CA HIS A 270 -9.42 -48.90 -20.42
C HIS A 270 -9.81 -50.12 -21.25
N SER A 271 -9.94 -49.93 -22.56
CA SER A 271 -10.19 -51.02 -23.51
C SER A 271 -9.01 -51.99 -23.58
N ASP A 272 -9.28 -53.26 -23.93
CA ASP A 272 -8.24 -54.27 -24.12
C ASP A 272 -7.16 -53.82 -25.12
N GLN A 273 -7.49 -52.91 -26.04
CA GLN A 273 -6.54 -52.37 -27.00
C GLN A 273 -5.48 -51.48 -26.34
N VAL A 274 -5.88 -50.63 -25.39
CA VAL A 274 -4.96 -49.74 -24.66
C VAL A 274 -4.06 -50.55 -23.72
N ILE A 275 -4.64 -51.52 -23.01
CA ILE A 275 -3.91 -52.37 -22.05
C ILE A 275 -2.83 -53.20 -22.75
N ASN A 276 -3.06 -53.61 -24.01
CA ASN A 276 -2.10 -54.38 -24.79
C ASN A 276 -1.03 -53.53 -25.50
N LEU A 277 -1.02 -52.20 -25.36
CA LEU A 277 0.03 -51.36 -25.91
C LEU A 277 1.34 -51.53 -25.12
N PRO A 278 2.49 -51.81 -25.77
CA PRO A 278 3.75 -52.03 -25.08
C PRO A 278 4.29 -50.76 -24.40
N GLU A 279 3.80 -49.58 -24.79
CA GLU A 279 4.18 -48.30 -24.21
C GLU A 279 3.27 -47.85 -23.07
N TYR A 280 2.08 -48.43 -22.94
CA TYR A 280 1.13 -48.06 -21.91
C TYR A 280 1.44 -48.80 -20.60
N ARG A 281 1.43 -48.06 -19.49
CA ARG A 281 1.50 -48.62 -18.15
C ARG A 281 0.28 -48.17 -17.40
N GLU A 282 -0.38 -49.11 -16.74
CA GLU A 282 -1.52 -48.81 -15.88
C GLU A 282 -1.10 -47.83 -14.78
N GLN A 283 -1.81 -46.71 -14.70
CA GLN A 283 -1.57 -45.67 -13.71
C GLN A 283 -2.48 -45.88 -12.51
N ALA A 284 -2.03 -45.47 -11.32
CA ALA A 284 -2.80 -45.66 -10.10
C ALA A 284 -4.08 -44.80 -10.07
N THR A 285 -4.12 -43.70 -10.84
CA THR A 285 -5.28 -42.80 -10.91
C THR A 285 -5.49 -42.19 -12.30
N ILE A 286 -6.76 -42.03 -12.70
CA ILE A 286 -7.16 -41.37 -13.97
C ILE A 286 -6.65 -39.94 -14.12
N MET A 287 -6.25 -39.26 -13.03
CA MET A 287 -5.82 -37.88 -13.20
C MET A 287 -4.41 -37.74 -13.76
N GLU A 288 -3.57 -38.76 -13.62
CA GLU A 288 -2.28 -38.83 -14.32
C GLU A 288 -2.46 -39.01 -15.82
N GLU A 289 -3.56 -39.67 -16.20
CA GLU A 289 -4.01 -39.75 -17.58
C GLU A 289 -4.63 -38.43 -18.05
N GLY A 290 -4.55 -37.34 -17.28
CA GLY A 290 -5.11 -36.03 -17.64
C GLY A 290 -6.59 -35.86 -17.26
N GLY A 291 -7.10 -36.71 -16.36
CA GLY A 291 -8.50 -36.76 -15.96
C GLY A 291 -9.40 -37.32 -17.06
N MET A 292 -10.70 -37.07 -16.98
CA MET A 292 -11.69 -37.56 -17.92
C MET A 292 -11.33 -37.24 -19.38
N LEU A 293 -10.89 -36.01 -19.68
CA LEU A 293 -10.46 -35.63 -21.02
C LEU A 293 -9.28 -36.45 -21.51
N GLY A 294 -8.27 -36.67 -20.68
CA GLY A 294 -7.08 -37.38 -21.11
C GLY A 294 -7.27 -38.90 -21.19
N PHE A 295 -8.09 -39.50 -20.32
CA PHE A 295 -8.58 -40.89 -20.45
C PHE A 295 -9.19 -41.13 -21.83
N PHE A 296 -10.15 -40.28 -22.25
CA PHE A 296 -10.78 -40.40 -23.57
C PHE A 296 -9.82 -40.12 -24.73
N LEU A 297 -8.80 -39.29 -24.52
CA LEU A 297 -7.79 -39.02 -25.55
C LEU A 297 -6.83 -40.20 -25.73
N ILE A 298 -6.46 -40.90 -24.66
CA ILE A 298 -5.67 -42.14 -24.73
C ILE A 298 -6.44 -43.20 -25.53
N GLU A 299 -7.73 -43.38 -25.23
CA GLU A 299 -8.62 -44.26 -26.01
C GLU A 299 -8.77 -43.81 -27.47
N LEU A 300 -8.82 -42.51 -27.74
CA LEU A 300 -8.92 -42.01 -29.11
C LEU A 300 -7.62 -42.28 -29.90
N PHE A 301 -6.46 -42.05 -29.29
CA PHE A 301 -5.16 -42.19 -29.94
C PHE A 301 -4.63 -43.62 -29.99
N SER A 302 -5.22 -44.55 -29.24
CA SER A 302 -4.97 -45.99 -29.41
C SER A 302 -5.31 -46.48 -30.83
N ASN A 303 -6.24 -45.81 -31.51
CA ASN A 303 -6.61 -46.08 -32.91
C ASN A 303 -5.51 -45.73 -33.93
N ILE A 304 -4.44 -45.03 -33.53
CA ILE A 304 -3.33 -44.68 -34.40
C ILE A 304 -2.30 -45.83 -34.37
N PRO A 305 -2.05 -46.52 -35.50
CA PRO A 305 -1.18 -47.69 -35.53
C PRO A 305 0.32 -47.35 -35.52
N ASP A 306 0.71 -46.11 -35.84
CA ASP A 306 2.12 -45.67 -35.86
C ASP A 306 2.58 -45.19 -34.46
N PRO A 307 3.49 -45.91 -33.78
CA PRO A 307 4.01 -45.51 -32.47
C PRO A 307 4.83 -44.21 -32.53
N GLY A 308 5.45 -43.90 -33.69
CA GLY A 308 6.24 -42.68 -33.88
C GLY A 308 5.39 -41.40 -33.84
N LEU A 309 4.09 -41.50 -34.10
CA LEU A 309 3.14 -40.38 -34.01
C LEU A 309 2.30 -40.44 -32.72
N ARG A 310 1.89 -41.65 -32.30
CA ARG A 310 1.03 -41.86 -31.12
C ARG A 310 1.72 -41.45 -29.82
N VAL A 311 2.92 -41.96 -29.57
CA VAL A 311 3.62 -41.76 -28.29
C VAL A 311 3.90 -40.26 -28.04
N PRO A 312 4.51 -39.51 -28.97
CA PRO A 312 4.78 -38.10 -28.74
C PRO A 312 3.50 -37.27 -28.55
N LEU A 313 2.41 -37.63 -29.22
CA LEU A 313 1.14 -36.91 -29.15
C LEU A 313 0.46 -37.11 -27.78
N VAL A 314 0.33 -38.36 -27.33
CA VAL A 314 -0.24 -38.71 -26.02
C VAL A 314 0.61 -38.10 -24.91
N THR A 315 1.93 -38.29 -24.94
CA THR A 315 2.85 -37.72 -23.94
C THR A 315 2.80 -36.20 -23.93
N SER A 316 2.75 -35.53 -25.09
CA SER A 316 2.67 -34.06 -25.14
C SER A 316 1.38 -33.51 -24.56
N ILE A 317 0.25 -34.20 -24.78
CA ILE A 317 -1.05 -33.76 -24.28
C ILE A 317 -1.17 -34.02 -22.78
N LEU A 318 -0.72 -35.18 -22.31
CA LEU A 318 -0.67 -35.50 -20.87
C LEU A 318 0.23 -34.53 -20.12
N LEU A 319 1.44 -34.28 -20.65
CA LEU A 319 2.35 -33.29 -20.12
C LEU A 319 1.69 -31.90 -20.12
N PHE A 320 0.96 -31.54 -21.17
CA PHE A 320 0.25 -30.27 -21.23
C PHE A 320 -0.87 -30.16 -20.18
N LEU A 321 -1.69 -31.20 -19.99
CA LEU A 321 -2.81 -31.20 -19.04
C LEU A 321 -2.32 -31.18 -17.58
N LEU A 322 -1.29 -31.94 -17.25
CA LEU A 322 -0.70 -32.03 -15.91
C LEU A 322 0.18 -30.81 -15.60
N LEU A 323 1.10 -30.48 -16.50
CA LEU A 323 2.03 -29.37 -16.30
C LEU A 323 1.36 -28.03 -16.55
N ASN A 324 0.11 -27.94 -17.05
CA ASN A 324 -0.58 -26.66 -17.20
C ASN A 324 -0.50 -25.84 -15.90
N VAL A 325 -0.77 -26.46 -14.76
CA VAL A 325 -0.75 -25.78 -13.46
C VAL A 325 0.67 -25.41 -13.04
N ALA A 326 1.65 -26.31 -13.21
CA ALA A 326 3.03 -26.11 -12.77
C ALA A 326 3.83 -25.16 -13.70
N LEU A 327 3.68 -25.31 -15.01
CA LEU A 327 4.26 -24.45 -16.06
C LEU A 327 3.69 -23.05 -15.98
N VAL A 328 2.38 -22.91 -15.69
CA VAL A 328 1.79 -21.61 -15.37
C VAL A 328 2.41 -21.07 -14.08
N GLY A 329 2.50 -21.85 -13.00
CA GLY A 329 3.12 -21.41 -11.75
C GLY A 329 4.54 -20.86 -11.91
N PHE A 330 5.42 -21.54 -12.65
CA PHE A 330 6.82 -21.14 -12.85
C PHE A 330 6.99 -19.96 -13.83
N LEU A 331 6.36 -20.01 -15.01
CA LEU A 331 6.51 -18.95 -16.02
C LEU A 331 5.75 -17.67 -15.63
N PHE A 332 4.69 -17.78 -14.82
CA PHE A 332 3.82 -16.67 -14.50
C PHE A 332 4.11 -16.00 -13.15
N VAL A 333 5.10 -16.39 -12.34
CA VAL A 333 5.41 -15.63 -11.09
C VAL A 333 5.61 -14.13 -11.40
N TYR A 334 6.26 -13.82 -12.53
CA TYR A 334 6.48 -12.45 -12.97
C TYR A 334 5.23 -11.79 -13.55
N GLU A 335 4.39 -12.53 -14.27
CA GLU A 335 3.12 -11.98 -14.77
C GLU A 335 2.11 -11.76 -13.64
N VAL A 336 2.04 -12.66 -12.67
CA VAL A 336 1.31 -12.48 -11.41
C VAL A 336 1.79 -11.25 -10.68
N ALA A 337 3.10 -11.03 -10.61
CA ALA A 337 3.65 -9.81 -10.03
C ALA A 337 3.21 -8.55 -10.81
N ARG A 338 3.22 -8.57 -12.15
CA ARG A 338 2.71 -7.45 -12.96
C ARG A 338 1.23 -7.17 -12.70
N ILE A 339 0.39 -8.20 -12.64
CA ILE A 339 -1.05 -8.07 -12.34
C ILE A 339 -1.28 -7.49 -10.95
N LEU A 340 -0.57 -7.99 -9.94
CA LEU A 340 -0.70 -7.52 -8.56
C LEU A 340 -0.23 -6.06 -8.40
N PHE A 341 0.73 -5.61 -9.20
CA PHE A 341 1.14 -4.20 -9.24
C PHE A 341 0.11 -3.33 -9.97
N LEU A 342 -0.51 -3.87 -11.02
CA LEU A 342 -1.51 -3.16 -11.80
C LEU A 342 -2.81 -2.92 -11.02
N ASP A 343 -3.06 -3.70 -9.97
CA ASP A 343 -4.23 -3.64 -9.08
C ASP A 343 -5.58 -3.86 -9.81
N VAL A 344 -5.56 -4.58 -10.93
CA VAL A 344 -6.77 -4.83 -11.76
C VAL A 344 -7.75 -5.81 -11.13
N GLN A 345 -7.38 -6.48 -10.03
CA GLN A 345 -8.22 -7.49 -9.37
C GLN A 345 -9.59 -6.95 -8.91
N ASP A 346 -9.66 -5.66 -8.59
CA ASP A 346 -10.90 -4.98 -8.18
C ASP A 346 -11.85 -4.68 -9.32
N VAL A 347 -11.27 -4.55 -10.51
CA VAL A 347 -11.95 -4.16 -11.73
C VAL A 347 -12.35 -5.40 -12.53
N SER A 348 -11.55 -6.47 -12.46
CA SER A 348 -11.74 -7.69 -13.24
C SER A 348 -12.44 -8.83 -12.49
N GLY A 349 -12.53 -8.79 -11.15
CA GLY A 349 -13.08 -9.92 -10.41
C GLY A 349 -13.48 -9.63 -8.96
N ARG A 350 -14.07 -10.64 -8.30
CA ARG A 350 -14.43 -10.59 -6.88
C ARG A 350 -13.54 -11.53 -6.08
N GLY A 351 -13.08 -11.09 -4.91
CA GLY A 351 -12.32 -11.96 -4.00
C GLY A 351 -10.80 -11.96 -4.24
N GLY A 352 -10.25 -10.95 -4.91
CA GLY A 352 -8.80 -10.75 -5.08
C GLY A 352 -8.07 -10.54 -3.74
N ILE A 353 -6.73 -10.51 -3.79
CA ILE A 353 -5.87 -10.22 -2.64
C ILE A 353 -5.26 -8.84 -2.83
N ARG A 354 -5.76 -7.85 -2.07
CA ARG A 354 -5.14 -6.53 -2.00
C ARG A 354 -4.00 -6.53 -0.99
N LEU A 355 -2.83 -6.09 -1.42
CA LEU A 355 -1.62 -6.04 -0.57
C LEU A 355 -1.22 -4.60 -0.20
N ALA A 356 -1.51 -3.65 -1.09
CA ALA A 356 -1.24 -2.24 -0.95
C ALA A 356 -2.23 -1.43 -1.80
N ASP A 357 -2.40 -0.15 -1.46
CA ASP A 357 -3.16 0.81 -2.27
C ASP A 357 -2.36 1.14 -3.53
N SER A 358 -3.01 1.12 -4.70
CA SER A 358 -2.39 1.49 -5.99
C SER A 358 -1.67 2.83 -5.87
N ARG A 359 -2.28 3.87 -5.29
CA ARG A 359 -1.69 5.22 -5.12
C ARG A 359 -0.32 5.17 -4.44
N LEU A 360 -0.23 4.38 -3.37
CA LEU A 360 1.00 4.17 -2.63
C LEU A 360 2.00 3.28 -3.38
N LEU A 361 1.54 2.32 -4.20
CA LEU A 361 2.43 1.47 -5.01
C LEU A 361 3.25 2.27 -6.02
N ARG A 362 2.73 3.36 -6.58
CA ARG A 362 3.55 4.23 -7.43
C ARG A 362 4.45 5.16 -6.64
N ALA A 363 3.92 5.75 -5.57
CA ALA A 363 4.68 6.74 -4.80
C ALA A 363 5.85 6.10 -4.02
N GLU A 364 5.70 4.86 -3.55
CA GLU A 364 6.55 4.30 -2.49
C GLU A 364 7.20 2.95 -2.83
N ARG A 365 8.55 2.96 -2.91
CA ARG A 365 9.36 1.76 -3.15
C ARG A 365 9.20 0.69 -2.06
N SER A 366 8.88 1.09 -0.83
CA SER A 366 8.65 0.16 0.28
C SER A 366 7.40 -0.70 0.07
N GLN A 367 6.32 -0.11 -0.47
CA GLN A 367 5.09 -0.84 -0.80
C GLN A 367 5.28 -1.71 -2.05
N GLN A 368 6.02 -1.23 -3.06
CA GLN A 368 6.42 -2.04 -4.22
C GLN A 368 7.17 -3.30 -3.78
N ALA A 369 8.18 -3.14 -2.92
CA ALA A 369 8.95 -4.24 -2.38
C ALA A 369 8.07 -5.24 -1.61
N ARG A 370 7.03 -4.76 -0.92
CA ARG A 370 6.11 -5.63 -0.17
C ARG A 370 5.28 -6.53 -1.09
N VAL A 371 4.70 -5.97 -2.15
CA VAL A 371 3.92 -6.75 -3.13
C VAL A 371 4.82 -7.77 -3.81
N LEU A 372 5.99 -7.34 -4.29
CA LEU A 372 6.92 -8.23 -4.96
C LEU A 372 7.47 -9.32 -4.03
N ASN A 373 7.75 -8.99 -2.77
CA ASN A 373 8.17 -9.96 -1.76
C ASN A 373 7.11 -11.03 -1.54
N PHE A 374 5.82 -10.64 -1.46
CA PHE A 374 4.72 -11.60 -1.39
C PHE A 374 4.67 -12.52 -2.62
N CYS A 375 4.86 -11.97 -3.83
CA CYS A 375 4.87 -12.80 -5.05
C CYS A 375 5.98 -13.87 -4.99
N PHE A 376 7.18 -13.49 -4.54
CA PHE A 376 8.30 -14.42 -4.45
C PHE A 376 8.23 -15.38 -3.27
N THR A 377 7.73 -14.97 -2.11
CA THR A 377 7.59 -15.89 -0.98
C THR A 377 6.39 -16.82 -1.15
N GLY A 378 5.25 -16.29 -1.58
CA GLY A 378 3.94 -16.95 -1.52
C GLY A 378 3.54 -17.78 -2.74
N PHE A 379 4.22 -17.62 -3.89
CA PHE A 379 3.94 -18.42 -5.09
C PHE A 379 5.13 -19.30 -5.48
N ALA A 380 6.37 -18.80 -5.35
CA ALA A 380 7.53 -19.52 -5.86
C ALA A 380 7.76 -20.88 -5.17
N GLY A 381 7.60 -20.94 -3.84
CA GLY A 381 7.82 -22.18 -3.09
C GLY A 381 6.85 -23.29 -3.52
N GLN A 382 5.56 -22.96 -3.65
CA GLN A 382 4.53 -23.92 -4.04
C GLN A 382 4.65 -24.33 -5.52
N SER A 383 4.90 -23.39 -6.43
CA SER A 383 5.06 -23.71 -7.85
C SER A 383 6.31 -24.57 -8.11
N MET A 384 7.41 -24.32 -7.38
CA MET A 384 8.62 -25.15 -7.48
C MET A 384 8.43 -26.53 -6.86
N LEU A 385 7.67 -26.63 -5.76
CA LEU A 385 7.30 -27.92 -5.20
C LEU A 385 6.48 -28.73 -6.21
N LEU A 386 5.47 -28.14 -6.84
CA LEU A 386 4.68 -28.81 -7.88
C LEU A 386 5.51 -29.22 -9.08
N LEU A 387 6.44 -28.36 -9.53
CA LEU A 387 7.36 -28.69 -10.61
C LEU A 387 8.27 -29.87 -10.24
N ALA A 388 8.85 -29.84 -9.03
CA ALA A 388 9.71 -30.91 -8.55
C ALA A 388 8.94 -32.24 -8.40
N LEU A 389 7.73 -32.19 -7.84
CA LEU A 389 6.85 -33.36 -7.73
C LEU A 389 6.49 -33.91 -9.11
N ALA A 390 6.08 -33.06 -10.05
CA ALA A 390 5.78 -33.47 -11.42
C ALA A 390 7.00 -34.08 -12.14
N MET A 391 8.21 -33.56 -11.89
CA MET A 391 9.44 -34.17 -12.42
C MET A 391 9.71 -35.56 -11.82
N ILE A 392 9.42 -35.74 -10.53
CA ILE A 392 9.61 -37.01 -9.82
C ILE A 392 8.59 -38.06 -10.27
N THR A 393 7.34 -37.67 -10.52
CA THR A 393 6.25 -38.62 -10.83
C THR A 393 6.09 -38.92 -12.32
N PHE A 394 6.27 -37.93 -13.22
CA PHE A 394 5.92 -38.10 -14.65
C PHE A 394 6.99 -38.78 -15.50
N TRP A 395 8.28 -38.58 -15.21
CA TRP A 395 9.37 -39.29 -15.91
C TRP A 395 9.58 -40.65 -15.25
N ASP A 396 8.61 -41.56 -15.43
CA ASP A 396 8.58 -42.99 -15.08
C ASP A 396 9.60 -43.40 -14.01
N SER A 397 9.22 -43.48 -12.72
CA SER A 397 9.86 -44.21 -11.56
C SER A 397 11.40 -44.26 -11.43
N SER A 398 12.12 -43.58 -12.29
CA SER A 398 13.56 -43.64 -12.53
C SER A 398 14.23 -42.36 -12.02
N PHE A 399 13.45 -41.50 -11.35
CA PHE A 399 13.94 -40.28 -10.75
C PHE A 399 14.35 -40.48 -9.28
N LEU A 400 13.72 -41.40 -8.55
CA LEU A 400 14.11 -41.78 -7.18
C LEU A 400 14.03 -43.31 -7.02
N PRO A 401 15.09 -43.98 -6.53
CA PRO A 401 15.07 -45.41 -6.19
C PRO A 401 13.96 -45.77 -5.22
N GLN A 402 13.39 -46.96 -5.38
CA GLN A 402 12.37 -47.49 -4.47
C GLN A 402 12.78 -48.85 -3.91
N GLY A 403 12.28 -49.18 -2.71
CA GLY A 403 12.56 -50.45 -2.04
C GLY A 403 14.06 -50.66 -1.75
N ALA A 404 14.61 -51.78 -2.22
CA ALA A 404 16.00 -52.18 -1.96
C ALA A 404 17.05 -51.28 -2.64
N GLU A 405 16.68 -50.54 -3.68
CA GLU A 405 17.59 -49.62 -4.41
C GLU A 405 17.88 -48.32 -3.61
N CYS A 406 17.15 -48.09 -2.51
CA CYS A 406 17.24 -46.89 -1.68
C CYS A 406 18.31 -46.97 -0.57
N GLY A 407 18.99 -48.12 -0.40
CA GLY A 407 20.09 -48.28 0.56
C GLY A 407 19.72 -47.86 2.00
N ASN A 408 20.58 -47.08 2.66
CA ASN A 408 20.35 -46.62 4.05
C ASN A 408 19.12 -45.71 4.23
N TRP A 409 18.52 -45.23 3.15
CA TRP A 409 17.35 -44.35 3.19
C TRP A 409 16.02 -45.10 3.17
N GLN A 410 16.07 -46.43 3.11
CA GLN A 410 14.90 -47.31 3.14
C GLN A 410 14.00 -47.05 4.36
N GLY A 411 14.57 -46.76 5.54
CA GLY A 411 13.81 -46.51 6.77
C GLY A 411 13.48 -45.03 7.07
N THR A 412 13.83 -44.11 6.16
CA THR A 412 13.58 -42.68 6.34
C THR A 412 12.88 -42.10 5.12
N LEU A 413 13.61 -41.69 4.08
CA LEU A 413 13.01 -40.97 2.96
C LEU A 413 12.10 -41.88 2.11
N CYS A 414 12.54 -43.09 1.77
CA CYS A 414 11.78 -43.97 0.87
C CYS A 414 10.50 -44.56 1.49
N THR A 415 10.36 -44.54 2.82
CA THR A 415 9.11 -44.85 3.50
C THR A 415 8.07 -43.72 3.45
N TYR A 416 8.51 -42.46 3.35
CA TYR A 416 7.60 -41.30 3.28
C TYR A 416 7.39 -40.79 1.85
N VAL A 417 8.31 -41.11 0.93
CA VAL A 417 8.31 -40.73 -0.49
C VAL A 417 8.09 -41.99 -1.34
N GLU A 418 6.98 -42.68 -1.07
CA GLU A 418 6.51 -43.78 -1.89
C GLU A 418 5.89 -43.24 -3.19
N LYS A 419 5.95 -44.02 -4.27
CA LYS A 419 5.42 -43.64 -5.60
C LYS A 419 3.98 -43.14 -5.50
N ASP A 420 3.11 -44.01 -5.02
CA ASP A 420 1.67 -43.80 -4.97
C ASP A 420 1.33 -42.59 -4.07
N ALA A 421 2.13 -42.36 -3.01
CA ALA A 421 1.97 -41.20 -2.12
C ALA A 421 2.34 -39.88 -2.80
N MET A 422 3.40 -39.85 -3.61
CA MET A 422 3.81 -38.64 -4.32
C MET A 422 2.90 -38.33 -5.50
N GLU A 423 2.41 -39.37 -6.18
CA GLU A 423 1.43 -39.26 -7.27
C GLU A 423 0.11 -38.70 -6.75
N GLU A 424 -0.43 -39.29 -5.67
CA GLU A 424 -1.64 -38.80 -5.01
C GLU A 424 -1.46 -37.36 -4.50
N LEU A 425 -0.32 -37.02 -3.91
CA LEU A 425 -0.04 -35.66 -3.43
C LEU A 425 -0.01 -34.65 -4.58
N THR A 426 0.69 -34.97 -5.67
CA THR A 426 0.79 -34.11 -6.86
C THR A 426 -0.60 -33.80 -7.39
N TRP A 427 -1.44 -34.82 -7.45
CA TRP A 427 -2.83 -34.71 -7.84
C TRP A 427 -3.67 -33.84 -6.89
N MET A 428 -3.64 -34.11 -5.58
CA MET A 428 -4.43 -33.35 -4.60
C MET A 428 -4.08 -31.85 -4.63
N LEU A 429 -2.79 -31.53 -4.78
CA LEU A 429 -2.33 -30.14 -4.86
C LEU A 429 -2.75 -29.45 -6.16
N ALA A 430 -2.65 -30.15 -7.30
CA ALA A 430 -3.04 -29.61 -8.61
C ALA A 430 -4.56 -29.40 -8.69
N SER A 431 -5.34 -30.40 -8.29
CA SER A 431 -6.81 -30.37 -8.28
C SER A 431 -7.35 -29.32 -7.31
N GLY A 432 -6.78 -29.22 -6.11
CA GLY A 432 -7.13 -28.17 -5.14
C GLY A 432 -6.93 -26.76 -5.70
N GLY A 433 -5.86 -26.53 -6.46
CA GLY A 433 -5.59 -25.26 -7.14
C GLY A 433 -6.61 -24.94 -8.23
N GLN A 434 -6.93 -25.92 -9.06
CA GLN A 434 -7.89 -25.78 -10.16
C GLN A 434 -9.32 -25.53 -9.66
N ILE A 435 -9.75 -26.23 -8.59
CA ILE A 435 -11.06 -26.00 -7.97
C ILE A 435 -11.15 -24.60 -7.38
N CYS A 436 -10.11 -24.17 -6.64
CA CYS A 436 -10.09 -22.83 -6.05
C CYS A 436 -10.14 -21.75 -7.14
N PHE A 437 -9.37 -21.93 -8.22
CA PHE A 437 -9.43 -21.07 -9.40
C PHE A 437 -10.85 -21.04 -9.99
N LEU A 438 -11.50 -22.19 -10.21
CA LEU A 438 -12.82 -22.29 -10.83
C LEU A 438 -13.88 -21.53 -10.02
N LEU A 439 -13.90 -21.68 -8.70
CA LEU A 439 -14.85 -21.00 -7.82
C LEU A 439 -14.72 -19.47 -7.91
N ILE A 440 -13.48 -18.96 -7.88
CA ILE A 440 -13.21 -17.52 -7.98
C ILE A 440 -13.48 -17.00 -9.38
N TRP A 441 -13.08 -17.75 -10.41
CA TRP A 441 -13.31 -17.41 -11.81
C TRP A 441 -14.81 -17.25 -12.11
N LEU A 442 -15.64 -18.22 -11.71
CA LEU A 442 -17.10 -18.18 -11.89
C LEU A 442 -17.73 -16.93 -11.26
N THR A 443 -17.33 -16.58 -10.03
CA THR A 443 -17.84 -15.37 -9.34
C THR A 443 -17.32 -14.07 -9.96
N SER A 444 -16.19 -14.12 -10.67
CA SER A 444 -15.54 -12.96 -11.29
C SER A 444 -16.06 -12.65 -12.70
N LEU A 445 -16.66 -13.62 -13.40
CA LEU A 445 -17.23 -13.43 -14.75
C LEU A 445 -18.22 -12.25 -14.84
N GLN A 446 -19.03 -12.03 -13.80
CA GLN A 446 -20.03 -10.94 -13.77
C GLN A 446 -19.41 -9.54 -13.68
N VAL A 447 -18.22 -9.42 -13.09
CA VAL A 447 -17.53 -8.13 -12.90
C VAL A 447 -16.59 -7.88 -14.08
N GLY A 448 -15.87 -8.91 -14.53
CA GLY A 448 -14.95 -8.82 -15.65
C GLY A 448 -15.59 -8.49 -17.00
N SER A 449 -16.91 -8.64 -17.17
CA SER A 449 -17.60 -8.17 -18.39
C SER A 449 -17.59 -6.64 -18.52
N LYS A 450 -17.42 -5.90 -17.43
CA LYS A 450 -17.31 -4.44 -17.43
C LYS A 450 -15.93 -3.93 -17.81
N LEU A 451 -14.94 -4.81 -17.98
CA LEU A 451 -13.57 -4.41 -18.31
C LEU A 451 -13.45 -3.80 -19.71
N ASP A 452 -14.33 -4.21 -20.64
CA ASP A 452 -14.35 -3.67 -22.00
C ASP A 452 -14.83 -2.22 -22.04
N ASP A 453 -15.59 -1.78 -21.04
CA ASP A 453 -16.07 -0.40 -20.90
C ASP A 453 -15.03 0.53 -20.25
N ILE A 454 -13.89 -0.01 -19.80
CA ILE A 454 -12.88 0.72 -19.04
C ILE A 454 -11.72 1.11 -19.93
N SER A 455 -11.48 2.42 -20.06
CA SER A 455 -10.32 2.93 -20.79
C SER A 455 -9.12 3.00 -19.86
N PHE A 456 -8.06 2.26 -20.19
CA PHE A 456 -6.74 2.44 -19.60
C PHE A 456 -5.90 3.31 -20.51
N ASP A 457 -5.48 4.48 -20.01
CA ASP A 457 -4.61 5.37 -20.75
C ASP A 457 -3.20 5.35 -20.17
N ALA A 458 -2.29 4.74 -20.93
CA ALA A 458 -0.88 4.65 -20.60
C ALA A 458 -0.05 5.78 -21.24
N SER A 459 -0.65 6.61 -22.11
CA SER A 459 0.04 7.70 -22.84
C SER A 459 -0.08 9.06 -22.14
N ILE A 460 -1.12 9.24 -21.32
CA ILE A 460 -1.37 10.49 -20.57
C ILE A 460 -0.19 10.87 -19.67
N SER A 461 0.58 9.91 -19.13
CA SER A 461 1.72 10.24 -18.27
C SER A 461 2.82 11.01 -19.02
N GLU A 462 3.20 10.56 -20.22
CA GLU A 462 4.23 11.22 -21.03
C GLU A 462 3.72 12.57 -21.54
N GLN A 463 2.47 12.61 -22.02
CA GLN A 463 1.81 13.84 -22.45
C GLN A 463 1.71 14.84 -21.29
N ARG A 464 1.35 14.40 -20.08
CA ARG A 464 1.28 15.24 -18.88
C ARG A 464 2.66 15.76 -18.50
N GLN A 465 3.71 14.94 -18.51
CA GLN A 465 5.07 15.44 -18.24
C GLN A 465 5.52 16.50 -19.26
N MET A 466 5.14 16.34 -20.53
CA MET A 466 5.37 17.34 -21.56
C MET A 466 4.55 18.62 -21.31
N LEU A 467 3.26 18.48 -20.98
CA LEU A 467 2.37 19.60 -20.67
C LEU A 467 2.77 20.33 -19.38
N THR A 468 3.26 19.63 -18.35
CA THR A 468 3.79 20.23 -17.12
C THR A 468 5.04 21.05 -17.40
N LYS A 469 5.94 20.58 -18.28
CA LYS A 469 7.10 21.39 -18.71
C LYS A 469 6.69 22.66 -19.47
N MET A 470 5.51 22.63 -20.10
CA MET A 470 4.91 23.77 -20.81
C MET A 470 3.88 24.52 -19.97
N GLU A 471 3.69 24.17 -18.68
CA GLU A 471 2.65 24.73 -17.82
C GLU A 471 2.76 26.25 -17.72
N ASP A 472 3.99 26.75 -17.55
CA ASP A 472 4.31 28.18 -17.51
C ASP A 472 3.98 28.93 -18.81
N MET A 473 3.90 28.23 -19.94
CA MET A 473 3.49 28.79 -21.24
C MET A 473 1.99 28.68 -21.46
N ILE A 474 1.36 27.59 -21.02
CA ILE A 474 -0.08 27.32 -21.18
C ILE A 474 -0.89 28.23 -20.24
N TYR A 475 -0.43 28.41 -19.02
CA TYR A 475 -1.04 29.29 -18.04
C TYR A 475 -0.04 30.40 -17.68
N LEU A 476 -0.27 31.60 -18.22
CA LEU A 476 0.43 32.83 -17.84
C LEU A 476 0.61 32.89 -16.31
N LYS A 477 1.85 32.83 -15.81
CA LYS A 477 2.24 32.75 -14.38
C LYS A 477 1.17 33.27 -13.41
N GLN A 478 0.23 32.41 -13.06
CA GLN A 478 -0.74 32.68 -12.00
C GLN A 478 0.00 32.55 -10.67
N ARG A 479 -0.31 33.42 -9.68
CA ARG A 479 0.37 33.36 -8.38
C ARG A 479 0.14 31.97 -7.75
N PRO A 480 1.17 31.36 -7.14
CA PRO A 480 1.01 30.06 -6.50
C PRO A 480 0.00 30.15 -5.35
N PHE A 481 -0.80 29.10 -5.21
CA PHE A 481 -1.91 29.05 -4.27
C PHE A 481 -1.45 29.20 -2.81
N THR A 482 -0.26 28.67 -2.47
CA THR A 482 0.38 28.86 -1.17
C THR A 482 0.69 30.33 -0.85
N GLU A 483 1.02 31.14 -1.84
CA GLU A 483 1.30 32.57 -1.65
C GLU A 483 0.01 33.34 -1.33
N LEU A 484 -1.10 33.02 -2.02
CA LEU A 484 -2.40 33.64 -1.74
C LEU A 484 -2.86 33.35 -0.31
N ILE A 485 -2.71 32.11 0.16
CA ILE A 485 -3.01 31.75 1.55
C ILE A 485 -2.05 32.44 2.52
N ALA A 486 -0.74 32.45 2.23
CA ALA A 486 0.25 33.11 3.08
C ALA A 486 0.01 34.62 3.24
N GLN A 487 -0.55 35.27 2.21
CA GLN A 487 -0.93 36.68 2.22
C GLN A 487 -2.32 36.96 2.83
N ASP A 488 -3.00 35.93 3.35
CA ASP A 488 -4.38 36.01 3.90
C ASP A 488 -5.44 36.44 2.87
N ARG A 489 -5.20 36.17 1.57
CA ARG A 489 -6.13 36.50 0.47
C ARG A 489 -7.03 35.32 0.12
N TRP A 490 -7.80 34.86 1.10
CA TRP A 490 -8.64 33.66 0.98
C TRP A 490 -9.73 33.77 -0.07
N THR A 491 -10.42 34.91 -0.18
CA THR A 491 -11.50 35.08 -1.17
C THR A 491 -10.97 34.87 -2.58
N ARG A 492 -9.83 35.49 -2.90
CA ARG A 492 -9.15 35.31 -4.18
C ARG A 492 -8.62 33.90 -4.40
N ALA A 493 -8.15 33.22 -3.35
CA ALA A 493 -7.72 31.83 -3.44
C ALA A 493 -8.89 30.89 -3.81
N ILE A 494 -10.07 31.11 -3.24
CA ILE A 494 -11.26 30.30 -3.54
C ILE A 494 -11.81 30.64 -4.94
N GLU A 495 -11.83 31.91 -5.33
CA GLU A 495 -12.17 32.31 -6.72
C GLU A 495 -11.23 31.66 -7.74
N PHE A 496 -9.93 31.68 -7.46
CA PHE A 496 -8.94 31.02 -8.29
C PHE A 496 -9.14 29.50 -8.35
N TYR A 497 -9.57 28.89 -7.25
CA TYR A 497 -9.95 27.49 -7.23
C TYR A 497 -11.18 27.19 -8.11
N ASP A 498 -12.18 28.08 -8.15
CA ASP A 498 -13.34 27.95 -9.03
C ASP A 498 -12.97 28.06 -10.51
N GLU A 499 -11.99 28.90 -10.84
CA GLU A 499 -11.43 28.97 -12.20
C GLU A 499 -10.80 27.63 -12.61
N ILE A 500 -10.08 26.97 -11.69
CA ILE A 500 -9.47 25.64 -11.94
C ILE A 500 -10.54 24.54 -12.09
N LEU A 501 -11.68 24.67 -11.41
CA LEU A 501 -12.77 23.68 -11.48
C LEU A 501 -13.53 23.66 -12.81
N ASN A 502 -13.40 24.71 -13.63
CA ASN A 502 -14.10 24.85 -14.91
C ASN A 502 -13.11 24.68 -16.08
N PRO A 503 -12.74 23.44 -16.46
CA PRO A 503 -11.78 23.21 -17.54
C PRO A 503 -12.36 23.65 -18.89
N THR A 504 -11.54 24.33 -19.69
CA THR A 504 -11.93 24.89 -21.00
C THR A 504 -11.70 23.93 -22.17
N GLU A 505 -10.81 22.93 -22.04
CA GLU A 505 -10.49 21.98 -23.12
C GLU A 505 -10.32 20.51 -22.65
N ILE A 506 -10.64 19.56 -23.55
CA ILE A 506 -10.50 18.11 -23.29
C ILE A 506 -9.02 17.68 -23.33
N SER A 507 -8.17 18.40 -24.06
CA SER A 507 -6.73 18.16 -24.24
C SER A 507 -5.89 18.42 -22.97
N THR A 508 -6.34 19.29 -22.08
CA THR A 508 -5.64 19.67 -20.84
C THR A 508 -6.10 18.91 -19.59
N GLN A 509 -7.09 18.02 -19.72
CA GLN A 509 -7.73 17.33 -18.58
C GLN A 509 -6.75 16.71 -17.59
N GLY A 510 -5.66 16.12 -18.07
CA GLY A 510 -4.64 15.53 -17.21
C GLY A 510 -3.86 16.57 -16.39
N LEU A 511 -3.57 17.74 -16.95
CA LEU A 511 -2.91 18.85 -16.27
C LEU A 511 -3.91 19.57 -15.34
N ASP A 512 -5.16 19.74 -15.77
CA ASP A 512 -6.23 20.31 -14.96
C ASP A 512 -6.50 19.46 -13.71
N LEU A 513 -6.52 18.12 -13.83
CA LEU A 513 -6.66 17.23 -12.68
C LEU A 513 -5.51 17.39 -11.67
N LEU A 514 -4.28 17.53 -12.17
CA LEU A 514 -3.10 17.74 -11.33
C LEU A 514 -3.19 19.07 -10.58
N ARG A 515 -3.56 20.15 -11.29
CA ARG A 515 -3.74 21.49 -10.70
C ARG A 515 -4.89 21.52 -9.71
N GLN A 516 -6.00 20.89 -10.04
CA GLN A 516 -7.17 20.75 -9.16
C GLN A 516 -6.80 20.00 -7.88
N THR A 517 -6.11 18.86 -8.00
CA THR A 517 -5.69 18.06 -6.85
C THR A 517 -4.67 18.83 -5.99
N GLY A 518 -3.71 19.52 -6.61
CA GLY A 518 -2.75 20.37 -5.92
C GLY A 518 -3.38 21.55 -5.18
N ALA A 519 -4.32 22.25 -5.82
CA ALA A 519 -5.07 23.35 -5.22
C ALA A 519 -5.93 22.86 -4.04
N LYS A 520 -6.68 21.77 -4.20
CA LYS A 520 -7.45 21.13 -3.11
C LYS A 520 -6.55 20.79 -1.92
N MET A 521 -5.43 20.12 -2.17
CA MET A 521 -4.47 19.74 -1.14
C MET A 521 -3.99 20.95 -0.34
N GLN A 522 -3.57 22.02 -1.01
CA GLN A 522 -3.06 23.24 -0.36
C GLN A 522 -4.17 24.01 0.37
N LEU A 523 -5.37 24.07 -0.20
CA LEU A 523 -6.55 24.71 0.40
C LEU A 523 -6.95 24.01 1.69
N PHE A 524 -7.08 22.68 1.66
CA PHE A 524 -7.42 21.91 2.86
C PHE A 524 -6.32 21.99 3.91
N ALA A 525 -5.04 21.96 3.52
CA ALA A 525 -3.93 22.14 4.45
C ALA A 525 -3.98 23.53 5.13
N GLY A 526 -4.24 24.61 4.37
CA GLY A 526 -4.39 25.95 4.93
C GLY A 526 -5.62 26.10 5.86
N LEU A 527 -6.72 25.39 5.56
CA LEU A 527 -7.90 25.30 6.43
C LEU A 527 -7.71 24.38 7.65
N ASN A 528 -6.51 23.78 7.80
CA ASN A 528 -6.20 22.77 8.81
C ASN A 528 -7.12 21.53 8.76
N ARG A 529 -7.61 21.18 7.56
CA ARG A 529 -8.39 19.97 7.25
C ARG A 529 -7.45 18.84 6.84
N TRP A 530 -6.74 18.31 7.83
CA TRP A 530 -5.58 17.43 7.60
C TRP A 530 -5.91 16.09 6.96
N GLU A 531 -7.11 15.55 7.17
CA GLU A 531 -7.51 14.26 6.60
C GLU A 531 -7.70 14.34 5.08
N GLU A 532 -8.39 15.37 4.61
CA GLU A 532 -8.58 15.58 3.17
C GLU A 532 -7.32 16.11 2.50
N ALA A 533 -6.54 16.94 3.20
CA ALA A 533 -5.22 17.34 2.71
C ALA A 533 -4.30 16.13 2.51
N GLU A 534 -4.35 15.15 3.41
CA GLU A 534 -3.62 13.88 3.27
C GLU A 534 -4.10 13.08 2.06
N GLU A 535 -5.41 12.91 1.88
CA GLU A 535 -5.96 12.15 0.75
C GLU A 535 -5.56 12.78 -0.59
N ASN A 536 -5.69 14.11 -0.71
CA ASN A 536 -5.27 14.83 -1.92
C ASN A 536 -3.75 14.81 -2.10
N ALA A 537 -2.95 14.82 -1.03
CA ALA A 537 -1.50 14.68 -1.11
C ALA A 537 -1.06 13.31 -1.63
N VAL A 538 -1.73 12.23 -1.20
CA VAL A 538 -1.50 10.87 -1.72
C VAL A 538 -1.86 10.79 -3.19
N SER A 539 -3.01 11.35 -3.59
CA SER A 539 -3.42 11.43 -4.99
C SER A 539 -2.43 12.24 -5.83
N LEU A 540 -1.95 13.37 -5.32
CA LEU A 540 -0.97 14.19 -6.02
C LEU A 540 0.40 13.48 -6.13
N LEU A 541 0.84 12.77 -5.10
CA LEU A 541 2.07 11.95 -5.15
C LEU A 541 1.95 10.77 -6.10
N ALA A 542 0.74 10.22 -6.24
CA ALA A 542 0.46 9.29 -7.31
C ALA A 542 0.68 10.03 -8.63
N LEU A 543 -0.03 11.11 -8.92
CA LEU A 543 0.03 11.82 -10.21
C LEU A 543 1.41 12.39 -10.58
N GLN A 544 2.14 12.98 -9.63
CA GLN A 544 3.46 13.61 -9.77
C GLN A 544 4.54 12.81 -9.05
N ALA A 545 5.48 12.23 -9.81
CA ALA A 545 6.67 11.56 -9.26
C ALA A 545 7.88 12.51 -9.23
N GLY A 546 8.80 12.30 -8.28
CA GLY A 546 10.11 12.98 -8.28
C GLY A 546 10.24 14.19 -7.35
N ARG A 547 10.98 15.22 -7.80
CA ARG A 547 11.34 16.42 -7.01
C ARG A 547 10.18 17.42 -6.88
N ASP A 548 9.31 17.48 -7.89
CA ASP A 548 8.20 18.44 -7.94
C ASP A 548 7.10 18.16 -6.91
N ALA A 549 7.08 16.93 -6.35
CA ALA A 549 6.13 16.53 -5.32
C ALA A 549 6.60 16.82 -3.87
N GLN A 550 7.64 17.65 -3.67
CA GLN A 550 8.15 17.97 -2.32
C GLN A 550 7.08 18.58 -1.40
N VAL A 551 6.22 19.46 -1.94
CA VAL A 551 5.11 20.07 -1.19
C VAL A 551 4.13 19.01 -0.71
N ALA A 552 3.77 18.05 -1.57
CA ALA A 552 2.88 16.95 -1.21
C ALA A 552 3.48 16.08 -0.09
N ARG A 553 4.79 15.79 -0.14
CA ARG A 553 5.47 15.04 0.94
C ARG A 553 5.48 15.81 2.27
N LEU A 554 5.71 17.12 2.23
CA LEU A 554 5.67 17.98 3.42
C LEU A 554 4.27 18.01 4.03
N ILE A 555 3.22 18.20 3.22
CA ILE A 555 1.82 18.18 3.67
C ILE A 555 1.46 16.81 4.24
N LEU A 556 1.87 15.72 3.59
CA LEU A 556 1.59 14.36 4.02
C LEU A 556 2.27 14.03 5.37
N ALA A 557 3.50 14.50 5.59
CA ALA A 557 4.18 14.39 6.88
C ALA A 557 3.55 15.29 7.96
N ALA A 558 3.20 16.53 7.62
CA ALA A 558 2.52 17.45 8.51
C ALA A 558 1.15 16.90 8.94
N ALA A 559 0.35 16.37 8.01
CA ALA A 559 -0.95 15.77 8.27
C ALA A 559 -0.87 14.63 9.30
N SER A 560 0.10 13.71 9.17
CA SER A 560 0.29 12.64 10.17
C SER A 560 0.65 13.18 11.55
N LEU A 561 1.48 14.23 11.61
CA LEU A 561 1.87 14.88 12.87
C LEU A 561 0.69 15.60 13.52
N CYS A 562 -0.14 16.28 12.73
CA CYS A 562 -1.35 16.95 13.17
C CYS A 562 -2.42 15.97 13.66
N GLN A 563 -2.61 14.85 12.94
CA GLN A 563 -3.50 13.75 13.33
C GLN A 563 -2.96 12.92 14.52
N ARG A 564 -1.73 13.18 14.96
CA ARG A 564 -1.04 12.46 16.06
C ARG A 564 -0.80 10.97 15.77
N ASP A 565 -0.76 10.56 14.50
CA ASP A 565 -0.37 9.20 14.09
C ASP A 565 1.15 9.14 13.94
N LEU A 566 1.86 9.12 15.09
CA LEU A 566 3.32 9.10 15.12
C LEU A 566 3.92 7.89 14.38
N PRO A 567 3.39 6.65 14.50
CA PRO A 567 3.92 5.52 13.74
C PRO A 567 3.84 5.74 12.23
N GLU A 568 2.80 6.43 11.73
CA GLU A 568 2.65 6.81 10.32
C GLU A 568 3.57 7.97 9.92
N ALA A 569 3.77 8.94 10.81
CA ALA A 569 4.67 10.08 10.55
C ALA A 569 6.14 9.65 10.40
N ALA A 570 6.57 8.55 11.05
CA ALA A 570 7.97 8.10 11.02
C ALA A 570 8.51 7.82 9.60
N PRO A 571 7.90 6.92 8.81
CA PRO A 571 8.35 6.64 7.45
C PRO A 571 8.26 7.90 6.56
N ARG A 572 7.22 8.71 6.71
CA ARG A 572 7.01 9.96 5.95
C ARG A 572 8.13 10.98 6.18
N LEU A 573 8.50 11.20 7.44
CA LEU A 573 9.59 12.12 7.82
C LEU A 573 10.97 11.64 7.34
N ALA A 574 11.18 10.33 7.23
CA ALA A 574 12.43 9.75 6.75
C ALA A 574 12.65 10.01 5.25
N LEU A 575 11.57 10.23 4.49
CA LEU A 575 11.59 10.52 3.05
C LEU A 575 11.81 12.01 2.74
N LEU A 576 11.66 12.89 3.73
CA LEU A 576 11.89 14.32 3.55
C LEU A 576 13.38 14.65 3.42
N ASN A 577 13.68 15.70 2.66
CA ASN A 577 15.04 16.19 2.55
C ASN A 577 15.49 16.80 3.89
N LYS A 578 16.54 16.24 4.49
CA LYS A 578 17.04 16.64 5.82
C LYS A 578 17.72 18.01 5.84
N SER A 579 18.11 18.54 4.67
CA SER A 579 18.71 19.87 4.53
C SER A 579 17.67 20.99 4.38
N ASP A 580 16.40 20.65 4.19
CA ASP A 580 15.33 21.63 4.05
C ASP A 580 14.85 22.13 5.42
N VAL A 581 14.65 23.44 5.56
CA VAL A 581 14.28 24.10 6.83
C VAL A 581 12.88 23.64 7.27
N GLU A 582 11.94 23.52 6.35
CA GLU A 582 10.57 23.11 6.66
C GLU A 582 10.51 21.64 7.10
N ALA A 583 11.24 20.77 6.42
CA ALA A 583 11.41 19.38 6.84
C ALA A 583 12.07 19.25 8.22
N ALA A 584 13.10 20.07 8.49
CA ALA A 584 13.76 20.11 9.79
C ALA A 584 12.79 20.50 10.93
N ARG A 585 11.91 21.49 10.70
CA ARG A 585 10.87 21.89 11.68
C ARG A 585 9.89 20.75 11.98
N LEU A 586 9.45 20.02 10.96
CA LEU A 586 8.57 18.85 11.14
C LEU A 586 9.27 17.72 11.91
N GLN A 587 10.56 17.49 11.66
CA GLN A 587 11.36 16.49 12.40
C GLN A 587 11.59 16.90 13.87
N TRP A 588 11.80 18.20 14.12
CA TRP A 588 11.84 18.73 15.48
C TRP A 588 10.51 18.54 16.20
N PHE A 589 9.40 18.93 15.58
CA PHE A 589 8.07 18.76 16.18
C PHE A 589 7.75 17.28 16.45
N ALA A 590 8.14 16.37 15.57
CA ALA A 590 8.02 14.92 15.82
C ALA A 590 8.83 14.45 17.03
N SER A 591 9.99 15.06 17.29
CA SER A 591 10.84 14.79 18.46
C SER A 591 10.29 15.40 19.75
N VAL A 592 9.53 16.50 19.64
CA VAL A 592 8.77 17.10 20.75
C VAL A 592 7.62 16.18 21.18
N LEU A 593 6.92 15.56 20.22
CA LEU A 593 5.80 14.66 20.51
C LEU A 593 6.24 13.26 20.99
N ASP A 594 7.38 12.75 20.54
CA ASP A 594 7.88 11.40 20.84
C ASP A 594 9.23 11.45 21.55
N THR A 595 9.28 10.95 22.78
CA THR A 595 10.51 10.91 23.58
C THR A 595 11.58 10.00 23.00
N LYS A 596 11.20 9.03 22.17
CA LYS A 596 12.12 8.06 21.55
C LYS A 596 12.86 8.62 20.34
N ARG A 597 12.37 9.71 19.74
CA ARG A 597 12.95 10.25 18.49
C ARG A 597 14.06 11.26 18.78
N LYS A 598 14.97 11.42 17.83
CA LYS A 598 16.01 12.44 17.88
C LYS A 598 15.97 13.24 16.58
N VAL A 599 16.26 14.53 16.68
CA VAL A 599 16.46 15.39 15.52
C VAL A 599 17.74 14.95 14.79
N PRO A 600 17.73 14.76 13.47
CA PRO A 600 18.94 14.43 12.72
C PRO A 600 20.03 15.49 12.90
N SER A 601 21.28 15.05 13.03
CA SER A 601 22.44 15.95 13.22
C SER A 601 22.58 17.01 12.12
N VAL A 602 22.22 16.67 10.88
CA VAL A 602 22.23 17.58 9.72
C VAL A 602 21.26 18.75 9.89
N SER A 603 20.16 18.55 10.59
CA SER A 603 19.08 19.54 10.72
C SER A 603 19.26 20.48 11.92
N GLN A 604 20.09 20.11 12.91
CA GLN A 604 20.29 20.90 14.14
C GLN A 604 20.86 22.31 13.89
N PRO A 605 21.89 22.52 13.06
CA PRO A 605 22.44 23.86 12.82
C PRO A 605 21.41 24.80 12.18
N ILE A 606 20.61 24.28 11.26
CA ILE A 606 19.55 25.02 10.55
C ILE A 606 18.49 25.49 11.53
N LEU A 607 18.08 24.63 12.47
CA LEU A 607 17.08 24.96 13.49
C LEU A 607 17.57 25.98 14.50
N GLY A 608 18.87 25.98 14.87
CA GLY A 608 19.42 26.92 15.86
C GLY A 608 19.44 28.39 15.39
N ILE A 609 19.52 28.62 14.08
CA ILE A 609 19.50 29.96 13.48
C ILE A 609 18.11 30.41 13.02
N ASP A 610 17.14 29.49 12.95
CA ASP A 610 15.81 29.78 12.43
C ASP A 610 14.98 30.64 13.42
N PRO A 611 14.53 31.85 13.03
CA PRO A 611 13.76 32.72 13.91
C PRO A 611 12.38 32.17 14.26
N LEU A 612 11.73 31.41 13.38
CA LEU A 612 10.41 30.81 13.67
C LEU A 612 10.55 29.73 14.75
N MET A 613 11.59 28.92 14.63
CA MET A 613 11.93 27.90 15.61
C MET A 613 12.15 28.49 17.02
N ARG A 614 12.91 29.59 17.14
CA ARG A 614 13.10 30.28 18.43
C ARG A 614 11.79 30.71 19.08
N ARG A 615 10.79 31.11 18.29
CA ARG A 615 9.47 31.48 18.80
C ARG A 615 8.64 30.27 19.24
N ASN A 616 8.76 29.15 18.53
CA ASN A 616 8.12 27.91 18.95
C ASN A 616 8.72 27.39 20.26
N ILE A 617 10.04 27.54 20.47
CA ILE A 617 10.70 27.27 21.74
C ILE A 617 10.16 28.21 22.83
N ASP A 618 10.15 29.53 22.58
CA ASP A 618 9.59 30.53 23.52
C ASP A 618 8.14 30.19 23.92
N LEU A 619 7.30 29.77 22.97
CA LEU A 619 5.94 29.33 23.27
C LEU A 619 5.90 28.12 24.22
N LEU A 620 6.78 27.14 24.03
CA LEU A 620 6.87 25.99 24.93
C LEU A 620 7.27 26.43 26.33
N GLU A 621 8.33 27.24 26.46
CA GLU A 621 8.79 27.74 27.75
C GLU A 621 7.71 28.55 28.47
N ARG A 622 7.03 29.46 27.75
CA ARG A 622 5.90 30.23 28.29
C ARG A 622 4.71 29.37 28.69
N THR A 623 4.51 28.23 28.04
CA THR A 623 3.45 27.29 28.43
C THR A 623 3.79 26.61 29.78
N ALA A 624 5.07 26.36 30.07
CA ALA A 624 5.51 25.91 31.40
C ALA A 624 5.29 26.99 32.46
N GLU A 625 5.57 28.24 32.14
CA GLU A 625 5.43 29.37 33.08
C GLU A 625 3.97 29.81 33.25
N GLY A 626 3.13 29.57 32.24
CA GLY A 626 1.76 30.05 32.18
C GLY A 626 1.63 31.51 31.71
N ASN A 627 2.60 32.00 30.94
CA ASN A 627 2.66 33.38 30.45
C ASN A 627 1.99 33.53 29.07
N PRO A 628 0.85 34.23 28.94
CA PRO A 628 0.12 34.31 27.67
C PRO A 628 0.80 35.19 26.62
N ARG A 629 1.74 36.06 27.01
CA ARG A 629 2.42 37.05 26.16
C ARG A 629 3.91 36.73 25.99
N GLY A 630 4.41 36.76 24.76
CA GLY A 630 5.85 36.74 24.48
C GLY A 630 6.53 38.10 24.70
N ASN A 631 7.78 38.09 25.17
CA ASN A 631 8.61 39.30 25.31
C ASN A 631 9.26 39.75 23.98
N THR A 632 8.97 39.08 22.87
CA THR A 632 9.64 39.30 21.58
C THR A 632 8.83 40.21 20.64
N THR A 633 9.52 41.04 19.85
CA THR A 633 8.88 41.89 18.84
C THR A 633 8.43 41.07 17.64
N TYR A 634 7.15 41.11 17.27
CA TYR A 634 6.61 40.45 16.07
C TYR A 634 7.18 41.05 14.79
N ARG A 635 7.53 40.18 13.83
CA ARG A 635 7.90 40.58 12.46
C ARG A 635 6.66 40.47 11.57
N ASN A 636 6.61 41.25 10.52
CA ASN A 636 5.52 41.17 9.54
C ASN A 636 5.78 40.03 8.53
N ARG A 637 5.67 38.78 8.99
CA ARG A 637 5.70 37.56 8.16
C ARG A 637 4.45 36.72 8.39
N PRO A 638 4.02 35.89 7.42
CA PRO A 638 2.79 35.10 7.54
C PRO A 638 2.74 34.22 8.81
N ALA A 639 3.80 33.48 9.10
CA ALA A 639 3.86 32.64 10.31
C ALA A 639 3.84 33.47 11.61
N ASP A 640 4.57 34.60 11.64
CA ASP A 640 4.63 35.48 12.81
C ASP A 640 3.28 36.16 13.10
N ARG A 641 2.48 36.45 12.05
CA ARG A 641 1.10 36.94 12.18
C ARG A 641 0.22 35.93 12.90
N LEU A 642 0.28 34.63 12.53
CA LEU A 642 -0.48 33.60 13.24
C LEU A 642 -0.02 33.47 14.70
N MET A 643 1.28 33.59 14.99
CA MET A 643 1.77 33.57 16.37
C MET A 643 1.23 34.73 17.21
N LEU A 644 1.19 35.94 16.63
CA LEU A 644 0.58 37.12 17.25
C LEU A 644 -0.90 36.88 17.56
N LEU A 645 -1.67 36.34 16.61
CA LEU A 645 -3.07 36.01 16.82
C LEU A 645 -3.25 34.93 17.91
N GLY A 646 -2.34 33.96 17.97
CA GLY A 646 -2.25 32.96 19.03
C GLY A 646 -2.02 33.56 20.41
N ASP A 647 -1.13 34.54 20.53
CA ASP A 647 -0.89 35.26 21.80
C ASP A 647 -2.11 36.12 22.18
N CYS A 648 -2.80 36.74 21.23
CA CYS A 648 -4.09 37.39 21.48
C CYS A 648 -5.12 36.39 22.05
N ALA A 649 -5.23 35.18 21.48
CA ALA A 649 -6.15 34.15 21.97
C ALA A 649 -5.84 33.74 23.41
N ARG A 650 -4.56 33.59 23.76
CA ARG A 650 -4.12 33.24 25.12
C ARG A 650 -4.42 34.38 26.11
N MET A 651 -4.25 35.64 25.71
CA MET A 651 -4.64 36.78 26.54
C MET A 651 -6.14 36.89 26.74
N ARG A 652 -6.95 36.52 25.74
CA ARG A 652 -8.42 36.44 25.90
C ARG A 652 -8.82 35.43 26.97
N LEU A 653 -8.15 34.28 27.02
CA LEU A 653 -8.35 33.27 28.07
C LEU A 653 -7.97 33.79 29.48
N ASP A 654 -6.95 34.63 29.56
CA ASP A 654 -6.52 35.29 30.81
C ASP A 654 -7.39 36.50 31.19
N GLY A 655 -8.37 36.89 30.35
CA GLY A 655 -9.24 38.05 30.57
C GLY A 655 -8.57 39.40 30.26
N ARG A 656 -7.45 39.42 29.53
CA ARG A 656 -6.67 40.61 29.14
C ARG A 656 -6.99 41.08 27.72
N SER A 657 -8.26 41.04 27.32
CA SER A 657 -8.68 41.34 25.94
C SER A 657 -8.39 42.77 25.50
N GLU A 658 -8.43 43.78 26.40
CA GLU A 658 -8.09 45.17 26.05
C GLU A 658 -6.59 45.38 25.77
N GLU A 659 -5.72 44.68 26.51
CA GLU A 659 -4.27 44.72 26.27
C GLU A 659 -3.94 44.02 24.95
N ALA A 660 -4.58 42.88 24.68
CA ALA A 660 -4.44 42.17 23.41
C ALA A 660 -4.91 43.02 22.23
N LEU A 661 -6.01 43.76 22.38
CA LEU A 661 -6.51 44.70 21.37
C LEU A 661 -5.49 45.80 21.09
N SER A 662 -4.97 46.44 22.14
CA SER A 662 -3.96 47.49 22.02
C SER A 662 -2.69 46.98 21.33
N MET A 663 -2.26 45.75 21.65
CA MET A 663 -1.14 45.10 20.99
C MET A 663 -1.40 44.89 19.50
N LEU A 664 -2.55 44.30 19.15
CA LEU A 664 -2.91 44.01 17.78
C LEU A 664 -3.03 45.29 16.94
N GLU A 665 -3.73 46.31 17.44
CA GLU A 665 -3.88 47.60 16.77
C GLU A 665 -2.53 48.31 16.59
N SER A 666 -1.65 48.27 17.60
CA SER A 666 -0.31 48.85 17.49
C SER A 666 0.53 48.17 16.40
N PHE A 667 0.43 46.84 16.29
CA PHE A 667 1.10 46.07 15.23
C PHE A 667 0.51 46.39 13.86
N MET A 668 -0.82 46.45 13.76
CA MET A 668 -1.52 46.79 12.52
C MET A 668 -1.11 48.18 12.04
N LYS A 669 -1.14 49.19 12.90
CA LYS A 669 -0.74 50.56 12.58
C LYS A 669 0.72 50.67 12.14
N LYS A 670 1.62 49.94 12.80
CA LYS A 670 3.06 49.94 12.46
C LYS A 670 3.34 49.42 11.05
N HIS A 671 2.50 48.53 10.53
CA HIS A 671 2.71 47.84 9.25
C HIS A 671 1.61 48.13 8.21
N GLU A 672 0.92 49.25 8.38
CA GLU A 672 -0.19 49.68 7.52
C GLU A 672 0.24 49.85 6.05
N GLU A 673 1.35 50.54 5.83
CA GLU A 673 1.91 50.86 4.50
C GLU A 673 3.02 49.88 4.06
N ASN A 674 3.07 48.67 4.61
CA ASN A 674 4.09 47.70 4.21
C ASN A 674 3.91 47.27 2.74
N ALA A 675 5.01 47.27 1.97
CA ALA A 675 4.98 47.03 0.52
C ALA A 675 4.46 45.64 0.14
N ASP A 676 4.86 44.59 0.86
CA ASP A 676 4.55 43.20 0.49
C ASP A 676 3.30 42.67 1.23
N LEU A 677 3.15 43.03 2.50
CA LEU A 677 2.14 42.52 3.40
C LEU A 677 1.49 43.68 4.17
N PRO A 678 0.64 44.51 3.54
CA PRO A 678 -0.06 45.59 4.24
C PRO A 678 -1.06 44.99 5.24
N THR A 679 -1.19 45.62 6.41
CA THR A 679 -2.14 45.19 7.45
C THR A 679 -3.56 45.69 7.19
N THR A 680 -3.74 46.66 6.29
CA THR A 680 -5.06 47.13 5.82
C THR A 680 -5.85 46.01 5.14
N ALA A 681 -5.16 45.15 4.40
CA ALA A 681 -5.72 43.98 3.72
C ALA A 681 -5.70 42.70 4.59
N TRP A 682 -5.30 42.79 5.86
CA TRP A 682 -5.19 41.62 6.74
C TRP A 682 -6.53 41.30 7.41
N SER A 683 -7.38 40.56 6.69
CA SER A 683 -8.74 40.19 7.07
C SER A 683 -8.81 39.42 8.39
N GLN A 684 -7.94 38.43 8.59
CA GLN A 684 -7.91 37.63 9.81
C GLN A 684 -7.57 38.47 11.05
N GLY A 685 -6.63 39.42 10.93
CA GLY A 685 -6.31 40.36 12.01
C GLY A 685 -7.51 41.20 12.41
N ARG A 686 -8.26 41.72 11.43
CA ARG A 686 -9.51 42.47 11.66
C ARG A 686 -10.62 41.62 12.29
N VAL A 687 -10.70 40.33 11.92
CA VAL A 687 -11.63 39.38 12.57
C VAL A 687 -11.30 39.24 14.06
N VAL A 688 -10.03 39.06 14.41
CA VAL A 688 -9.62 38.95 15.83
C VAL A 688 -9.84 40.26 16.57
N ALA A 689 -9.59 41.42 15.94
CA ALA A 689 -9.92 42.73 16.52
C ALA A 689 -11.43 42.87 16.82
N ALA A 690 -12.30 42.39 15.93
CA ALA A 690 -13.75 42.38 16.17
C ALA A 690 -14.13 41.48 17.37
N LEU A 691 -13.51 40.31 17.50
CA LEU A 691 -13.73 39.42 18.65
C LEU A 691 -13.21 40.04 19.96
N LEU A 692 -12.08 40.74 19.94
CA LEU A 692 -11.55 41.45 21.10
C LEU A 692 -12.44 42.63 21.52
N HIS A 693 -13.01 43.36 20.56
CA HIS A 693 -14.02 44.38 20.86
C HIS A 693 -15.30 43.79 21.46
N LEU A 694 -15.71 42.60 20.99
CA LEU A 694 -16.86 41.89 21.56
C LEU A 694 -16.59 41.50 23.02
N ASP A 695 -15.41 40.95 23.33
CA ASP A 695 -15.00 40.65 24.70
C ASP A 695 -14.91 41.89 25.59
N ALA A 696 -14.49 43.04 25.03
CA ALA A 696 -14.44 44.33 25.72
C ALA A 696 -15.81 45.02 25.83
N ASN A 697 -16.90 44.31 25.55
CA ASN A 697 -18.29 44.79 25.59
C ASN A 697 -18.59 45.98 24.64
N ARG A 698 -17.99 45.97 23.44
CA ARG A 698 -18.20 46.99 22.38
C ARG A 698 -18.82 46.36 21.12
N PRO A 699 -20.07 45.83 21.20
CA PRO A 699 -20.67 45.04 20.12
C PRO A 699 -20.90 45.86 18.83
N ASN A 700 -21.25 47.14 18.93
CA ASN A 700 -21.49 48.00 17.75
C ASN A 700 -20.22 48.16 16.89
N THR A 701 -19.05 48.27 17.51
CA THR A 701 -17.77 48.36 16.81
C THR A 701 -17.44 47.03 16.13
N ALA A 702 -17.65 45.90 16.84
CA ALA A 702 -17.46 44.57 16.29
C ALA A 702 -18.36 44.32 15.06
N VAL A 703 -19.64 44.70 15.14
CA VAL A 703 -20.61 44.59 14.03
C VAL A 703 -20.21 45.48 12.85
N ARG A 704 -19.71 46.70 13.10
CA ARG A 704 -19.22 47.59 12.03
C ARG A 704 -18.05 46.96 11.28
N ILE A 705 -17.07 46.41 12.00
CA ILE A 705 -15.93 45.72 11.39
C ILE A 705 -16.40 44.50 10.60
N ALA A 706 -17.30 43.69 11.18
CA ALA A 706 -17.83 42.50 10.51
C ALA A 706 -18.62 42.83 9.24
N ARG A 707 -19.40 43.93 9.21
CA ARG A 707 -20.14 44.36 8.02
C ARG A 707 -19.22 44.78 6.88
N ASP A 708 -18.15 45.50 7.21
CA ASP A 708 -17.13 45.89 6.23
C ASP A 708 -16.39 44.67 5.68
N LEU A 709 -15.96 43.75 6.55
CA LEU A 709 -15.34 42.49 6.13
C LEU A 709 -16.28 41.63 5.29
N ARG A 710 -17.57 41.57 5.64
CA ARG A 710 -18.59 40.84 4.87
C ARG A 710 -18.76 41.39 3.45
N ALA A 711 -18.63 42.70 3.27
CA ALA A 711 -18.76 43.33 1.96
C ALA A 711 -17.51 43.12 1.10
N ASN A 712 -16.32 43.23 1.69
CA ASN A 712 -15.06 43.19 0.94
C ASN A 712 -14.50 41.76 0.75
N GLU A 713 -14.71 40.87 1.73
CA GLU A 713 -14.09 39.54 1.79
C GLU A 713 -15.11 38.45 2.20
N PRO A 714 -16.21 38.27 1.43
CA PRO A 714 -17.34 37.42 1.81
C PRO A 714 -17.00 35.93 1.88
N ARG A 715 -16.00 35.48 1.12
CA ARG A 715 -15.62 34.05 1.03
C ARG A 715 -14.52 33.67 2.01
N HIS A 716 -14.00 34.62 2.79
CA HIS A 716 -12.92 34.37 3.73
C HIS A 716 -13.39 33.50 4.93
N PRO A 717 -12.76 32.34 5.22
CA PRO A 717 -13.23 31.37 6.22
C PRO A 717 -13.45 31.96 7.62
N HIS A 718 -12.50 32.77 8.09
CA HIS A 718 -12.58 33.44 9.39
C HIS A 718 -13.66 34.54 9.44
N VAL A 719 -13.88 35.29 8.35
CA VAL A 719 -14.94 36.31 8.25
C VAL A 719 -16.30 35.63 8.31
N ARG A 720 -16.47 34.52 7.59
CA ARG A 720 -17.71 33.72 7.63
C ARG A 720 -18.04 33.21 9.02
N SER A 721 -17.02 32.70 9.70
CA SER A 721 -17.17 32.26 11.09
C SER A 721 -17.51 33.41 12.05
N LEU A 722 -16.94 34.60 11.87
CA LEU A 722 -17.27 35.80 12.67
C LEU A 722 -18.72 36.23 12.47
N VAL A 723 -19.17 36.36 11.22
CA VAL A 723 -20.55 36.75 10.90
C VAL A 723 -21.54 35.74 11.50
N ARG A 724 -21.21 34.45 11.42
CA ARG A 724 -22.02 33.40 12.03
C ARG A 724 -22.09 33.52 13.56
N ILE A 725 -20.97 33.80 14.22
CA ILE A 725 -20.94 34.07 15.67
C ILE A 725 -21.84 35.27 16.01
N LEU A 726 -21.76 36.35 15.25
CA LEU A 726 -22.61 37.54 15.46
C LEU A 726 -24.09 37.26 15.18
N ASN A 727 -24.40 36.36 14.24
CA ASN A 727 -25.76 35.90 13.98
C ASN A 727 -26.31 35.02 15.11
N GLU A 728 -25.50 34.11 15.65
CA GLU A 728 -25.86 33.33 16.86
C GLU A 728 -26.14 34.24 18.07
N LEU A 729 -25.53 35.42 18.12
CA LEU A 729 -25.77 36.46 19.14
C LEU A 729 -26.92 37.42 18.80
N GLY A 730 -27.57 37.29 17.64
CA GLY A 730 -28.66 38.18 17.20
C GLY A 730 -28.20 39.59 16.79
N LEU A 731 -26.90 39.79 16.53
CA LEU A 731 -26.30 41.10 16.25
C LEU A 731 -26.15 41.41 14.75
N LEU A 732 -26.13 40.38 13.90
CA LEU A 732 -25.93 40.51 12.46
C LEU A 732 -26.61 39.35 11.72
N GLU A 733 -27.20 39.60 10.56
CA GLU A 733 -27.75 38.54 9.72
C GLU A 733 -26.66 37.59 9.19
N GLY A 734 -27.00 36.29 9.12
CA GLY A 734 -26.16 35.25 8.55
C GLY A 734 -25.86 35.44 7.06
N MET A 735 -24.90 34.69 6.54
CA MET A 735 -24.57 34.66 5.11
C MET A 735 -25.20 33.46 4.41
N ALA A 736 -25.37 33.59 3.09
CA ALA A 736 -25.71 32.47 2.22
C ALA A 736 -24.63 31.38 2.27
N THR A 737 -25.03 30.13 2.04
CA THR A 737 -24.13 28.99 1.93
C THR A 737 -23.15 29.18 0.77
N GLU A 738 -21.94 28.64 0.95
CA GLU A 738 -20.88 28.79 -0.05
C GLU A 738 -21.19 27.95 -1.32
N PRO A 739 -21.14 28.53 -2.54
CA PRO A 739 -21.54 27.86 -3.77
C PRO A 739 -20.68 26.64 -4.13
N THR A 740 -19.42 26.60 -3.68
CA THR A 740 -18.47 25.50 -3.95
C THR A 740 -18.79 24.22 -3.18
N LYS A 741 -19.81 24.26 -2.30
CA LYS A 741 -20.15 23.20 -1.34
C LYS A 741 -19.00 22.81 -0.40
N MET A 742 -17.90 23.59 -0.39
CA MET A 742 -16.81 23.39 0.54
C MET A 742 -17.24 23.83 1.93
N THR A 743 -17.14 22.92 2.89
CA THR A 743 -17.38 23.24 4.30
C THR A 743 -16.19 24.01 4.87
N LEU A 744 -16.29 25.33 4.98
CA LEU A 744 -15.10 26.16 5.26
C LEU A 744 -14.53 25.94 6.67
N LEU A 745 -15.38 25.97 7.70
CA LEU A 745 -15.01 25.64 9.09
C LEU A 745 -16.20 25.00 9.83
N VAL A 746 -17.26 25.79 10.04
CA VAL A 746 -18.47 25.34 10.75
C VAL A 746 -19.75 25.53 9.91
N ASP A 747 -19.58 25.75 8.60
CA ASP A 747 -20.67 25.99 7.63
C ASP A 747 -21.33 24.68 7.13
N SER A 748 -21.03 23.53 7.74
CA SER A 748 -21.59 22.24 7.33
C SER A 748 -23.04 22.06 7.81
N GLU A 749 -23.90 21.56 6.92
CA GLU A 749 -25.28 21.17 7.25
C GLU A 749 -25.36 19.94 8.18
N GLY A 750 -24.26 19.19 8.34
CA GLY A 750 -24.17 18.01 9.20
C GLY A 750 -23.84 18.30 10.67
N ASP A 751 -23.79 17.24 11.50
CA ASP A 751 -23.40 17.33 12.91
C ASP A 751 -21.90 17.63 13.05
N TRP A 752 -21.57 18.92 13.08
CA TRP A 752 -20.20 19.41 13.23
C TRP A 752 -19.51 18.86 14.49
N MET A 753 -20.23 18.50 15.57
CA MET A 753 -19.60 17.98 16.80
C MET A 753 -18.95 16.62 16.58
N ARG A 754 -19.52 15.80 15.68
CA ARG A 754 -18.97 14.49 15.32
C ARG A 754 -17.79 14.63 14.36
N ASP A 755 -17.92 15.52 13.39
CA ASP A 755 -16.97 15.60 12.27
C ASP A 755 -15.75 16.50 12.60
N TRP A 756 -15.89 17.44 13.54
CA TRP A 756 -14.81 18.38 13.93
C TRP A 756 -13.51 17.70 14.39
N PRO A 757 -13.54 16.69 15.29
CA PRO A 757 -12.30 16.03 15.73
C PRO A 757 -11.59 15.26 14.62
N ILE A 758 -12.32 14.92 13.55
CA ILE A 758 -11.81 14.20 12.38
C ILE A 758 -11.17 15.20 11.41
N LEU A 759 -11.90 16.25 11.05
CA LEU A 759 -11.45 17.24 10.07
C LEU A 759 -10.41 18.21 10.64
N HIS A 760 -10.67 18.79 11.81
CA HIS A 760 -9.88 19.87 12.42
C HIS A 760 -9.10 19.39 13.66
N THR A 761 -8.16 18.48 13.44
CA THR A 761 -7.41 17.78 14.49
C THR A 761 -6.62 18.69 15.45
N VAL A 762 -6.18 19.86 14.96
CA VAL A 762 -5.33 20.80 15.71
C VAL A 762 -6.07 22.00 16.29
N HIS A 763 -7.34 22.22 15.91
CA HIS A 763 -8.15 23.33 16.42
C HIS A 763 -9.12 22.88 17.50
N VAL A 764 -9.28 23.70 18.54
CA VAL A 764 -10.29 23.50 19.58
C VAL A 764 -11.69 23.59 18.96
N SER A 765 -12.64 22.79 19.45
CA SER A 765 -14.02 22.83 18.96
C SER A 765 -14.74 24.11 19.39
N PRO A 766 -15.66 24.65 18.56
CA PRO A 766 -16.44 25.85 18.89
C PRO A 766 -17.20 25.78 20.21
N ARG A 767 -17.71 24.58 20.58
CA ARG A 767 -18.37 24.31 21.86
C ARG A 767 -17.73 23.12 22.56
N LEU A 768 -17.78 23.11 23.89
CA LEU A 768 -17.09 22.13 24.76
C LEU A 768 -18.06 21.33 25.66
N GLY A 769 -19.35 21.27 25.32
CA GLY A 769 -20.36 20.58 26.12
C GLY A 769 -20.16 19.06 26.23
N SER A 770 -19.64 18.42 25.19
CA SER A 770 -19.43 16.96 25.19
C SER A 770 -18.07 16.55 25.76
N THR A 771 -17.99 15.33 26.32
CA THR A 771 -16.71 14.76 26.78
C THR A 771 -15.74 14.51 25.62
N ALA A 772 -16.25 14.18 24.43
CA ALA A 772 -15.45 14.00 23.22
C ALA A 772 -14.82 15.32 22.77
N SER A 773 -15.58 16.41 22.76
CA SER A 773 -15.11 17.77 22.42
C SER A 773 -14.02 18.25 23.39
N ARG A 774 -14.16 18.00 24.69
CA ARG A 774 -13.11 18.34 25.69
C ARG A 774 -11.84 17.51 25.54
N LYS A 775 -11.98 16.20 25.26
CA LYS A 775 -10.84 15.34 24.95
C LYS A 775 -10.11 15.83 23.70
N HIS A 776 -10.85 16.18 22.66
CA HIS A 776 -10.32 16.78 21.44
C HIS A 776 -9.59 18.09 21.72
N ALA A 777 -10.23 19.03 22.41
CA ALA A 777 -9.66 20.33 22.75
C ALA A 777 -8.31 20.22 23.48
N GLY A 778 -8.20 19.34 24.49
CA GLY A 778 -6.93 19.12 25.20
C GLY A 778 -5.85 18.43 24.37
N ARG A 779 -6.20 17.74 23.27
CA ARG A 779 -5.25 17.17 22.28
C ARG A 779 -4.89 18.18 21.20
N ALA A 780 -5.77 19.12 20.90
CA ALA A 780 -5.54 20.20 19.94
C ALA A 780 -4.60 21.25 20.54
N ASN A 781 -4.98 21.89 21.65
CA ASN A 781 -4.20 22.96 22.28
C ASN A 781 -4.35 22.97 23.81
N ALA A 782 -3.24 22.80 24.53
CA ALA A 782 -3.20 22.72 26.00
C ALA A 782 -3.62 24.02 26.69
N TRP A 783 -3.49 25.16 26.02
CA TRP A 783 -3.90 26.46 26.56
C TRP A 783 -5.39 26.57 26.85
N ILE A 784 -6.24 25.70 26.29
CA ILE A 784 -7.69 25.70 26.57
C ILE A 784 -8.03 25.45 28.06
N VAL A 785 -7.07 24.93 28.84
CA VAL A 785 -7.23 24.76 30.29
C VAL A 785 -7.06 26.07 31.06
N HIS A 786 -6.50 27.09 30.42
CA HIS A 786 -6.21 28.37 31.04
C HIS A 786 -7.48 29.20 31.20
N SER A 787 -7.63 29.80 32.36
CA SER A 787 -8.66 30.80 32.67
C SER A 787 -8.10 31.79 33.68
N LYS A 788 -8.85 32.85 33.96
CA LYS A 788 -8.55 33.83 35.02
C LYS A 788 -8.24 33.19 36.39
N GLU A 789 -8.82 32.03 36.68
CA GLU A 789 -8.66 31.32 37.97
C GLU A 789 -7.64 30.17 37.90
N GLN A 790 -7.24 29.77 36.69
CA GLN A 790 -6.47 28.56 36.46
C GLN A 790 -5.35 28.76 35.43
N SER A 791 -4.10 28.54 35.86
CA SER A 791 -2.94 28.60 34.95
C SER A 791 -2.68 27.27 34.23
N VAL A 792 -2.29 27.35 32.94
CA VAL A 792 -1.88 26.20 32.12
C VAL A 792 -0.65 25.48 32.68
N SER A 793 0.25 26.20 33.37
CA SER A 793 1.48 25.68 33.97
C SER A 793 1.25 24.48 34.91
N LYS A 794 0.08 24.44 35.59
CA LYS A 794 -0.26 23.37 36.54
C LYS A 794 -0.67 22.06 35.86
N PHE A 795 -1.05 22.10 34.59
CA PHE A 795 -1.76 20.99 33.93
C PHE A 795 -1.24 20.59 32.55
N TYR A 796 -0.40 21.40 31.88
CA TYR A 796 0.03 21.16 30.49
C TYR A 796 0.66 19.77 30.27
N ASN A 797 1.37 19.22 31.26
CA ASN A 797 2.02 17.92 31.20
C ASN A 797 1.08 16.73 31.46
N ARG A 798 -0.19 16.97 31.81
CA ARG A 798 -1.13 15.90 32.18
C ARG A 798 -1.84 15.31 30.95
N LYS A 799 -1.76 13.99 30.80
CA LYS A 799 -2.50 13.25 29.76
C LYS A 799 -4.03 13.35 29.87
N ASN A 800 -4.54 13.58 31.08
CA ASN A 800 -5.98 13.73 31.34
C ASN A 800 -6.40 15.21 31.48
N LEU A 801 -5.78 16.11 30.70
CA LEU A 801 -6.05 17.55 30.72
C LEU A 801 -7.55 17.88 30.59
N TRP A 802 -8.27 17.12 29.77
CA TRP A 802 -9.69 17.32 29.47
C TRP A 802 -10.61 17.34 30.70
N LYS A 803 -10.20 16.72 31.82
CA LYS A 803 -10.95 16.74 33.10
C LYS A 803 -10.80 18.05 33.88
N LYS A 804 -9.82 18.87 33.51
CA LYS A 804 -9.44 20.11 34.19
C LYS A 804 -9.74 21.35 33.34
N ILE A 805 -10.35 21.18 32.17
CA ILE A 805 -10.84 22.29 31.35
C ILE A 805 -12.03 22.92 32.09
N PRO A 806 -12.00 24.23 32.38
CA PRO A 806 -13.05 24.90 33.15
C PRO A 806 -14.34 25.15 32.35
N TYR A 807 -14.30 24.94 31.03
CA TYR A 807 -15.41 25.14 30.12
C TYR A 807 -16.22 23.85 29.92
N ASP A 808 -17.54 23.96 30.06
CA ASP A 808 -18.51 22.88 29.91
C ASP A 808 -19.78 23.37 29.19
N GLY A 809 -20.92 22.68 29.39
CA GLY A 809 -22.19 23.10 28.79
C GLY A 809 -22.73 24.41 29.35
N GLU A 810 -22.34 24.78 30.58
CA GLU A 810 -22.82 25.97 31.29
C GLU A 810 -21.82 27.13 31.16
N ASN A 811 -20.52 26.85 31.26
CA ASN A 811 -19.45 27.83 31.09
C ASN A 811 -18.80 27.72 29.70
N GLN A 812 -19.05 28.70 28.85
CA GLN A 812 -18.48 28.73 27.49
C GLN A 812 -17.13 29.48 27.45
N PRO A 813 -16.18 29.04 26.60
CA PRO A 813 -14.97 29.83 26.32
C PRO A 813 -15.32 31.11 25.56
N PRO A 814 -14.40 32.09 25.48
CA PRO A 814 -14.60 33.28 24.65
C PRO A 814 -15.03 32.94 23.22
N HIS A 815 -16.01 33.66 22.68
CA HIS A 815 -16.55 33.36 21.36
C HIS A 815 -15.47 33.43 20.27
N GLY A 816 -15.47 32.46 19.36
CA GLY A 816 -14.53 32.41 18.24
C GLY A 816 -13.07 32.09 18.63
N LEU A 817 -12.82 31.55 19.83
CA LEU A 817 -11.48 31.15 20.27
C LEU A 817 -10.78 30.21 19.26
N TYR A 818 -11.52 29.27 18.68
CA TYR A 818 -11.03 28.33 17.66
C TYR A 818 -10.49 28.98 16.38
N LEU A 819 -10.77 30.26 16.13
CA LEU A 819 -10.32 30.97 14.92
C LEU A 819 -8.86 31.46 14.98
N HIS A 820 -8.26 31.46 16.17
CA HIS A 820 -6.95 32.07 16.40
C HIS A 820 -6.17 31.48 17.57
N LEU A 821 -6.69 30.48 18.30
CA LEU A 821 -5.93 29.75 19.33
C LEU A 821 -4.94 28.76 18.68
N TYR A 822 -3.88 29.30 18.10
CA TYR A 822 -2.83 28.54 17.45
C TYR A 822 -1.85 27.89 18.43
N GLY A 823 -1.24 26.79 18.02
CA GLY A 823 -0.19 26.09 18.75
C GLY A 823 1.20 26.39 18.20
N ILE A 824 1.97 25.32 17.96
CA ILE A 824 3.28 25.40 17.31
C ILE A 824 3.09 25.61 15.81
N ILE A 825 3.77 26.60 15.25
CA ILE A 825 3.58 27.01 13.86
C ILE A 825 4.78 26.60 13.00
N THR A 826 4.52 26.07 11.81
CA THR A 826 5.53 25.82 10.79
C THR A 826 5.12 26.48 9.47
N THR A 827 5.96 26.35 8.45
CA THR A 827 5.58 26.67 7.07
C THR A 827 5.68 25.41 6.20
N VAL A 828 4.84 25.35 5.18
CA VAL A 828 4.89 24.35 4.10
C VAL A 828 4.81 25.10 2.78
N ALA A 829 5.87 25.06 1.98
CA ALA A 829 6.05 25.88 0.79
C ALA A 829 5.77 27.38 1.05
N GLY A 830 6.21 27.89 2.20
CA GLY A 830 5.97 29.28 2.64
C GLY A 830 4.58 29.57 3.22
N MET A 831 3.61 28.67 3.07
CA MET A 831 2.29 28.79 3.69
C MET A 831 2.38 28.48 5.19
N PRO A 832 1.91 29.37 6.10
CA PRO A 832 1.95 29.10 7.53
C PRO A 832 0.89 28.08 7.93
N VAL A 833 1.26 27.16 8.81
CA VAL A 833 0.47 25.99 9.18
C VAL A 833 0.55 25.78 10.70
N ASP A 834 -0.59 25.48 11.34
CA ASP A 834 -0.65 25.12 12.76
C ASP A 834 -0.49 23.61 12.95
N LEU A 835 0.46 23.21 13.80
CA LEU A 835 0.69 21.83 14.21
C LEU A 835 -0.02 21.48 15.53
N GLY A 836 -0.67 22.47 16.16
CA GLY A 836 -1.29 22.40 17.47
C GLY A 836 -0.26 22.38 18.60
N LEU A 837 -0.76 22.35 19.85
CA LEU A 837 0.07 22.27 21.05
C LEU A 837 -0.57 21.28 22.03
N PRO A 838 -0.38 19.97 21.84
CA PRO A 838 -1.09 18.95 22.61
C PRO A 838 -0.65 18.94 24.07
N SER A 839 -1.55 18.53 24.96
CA SER A 839 -1.20 18.22 26.34
C SER A 839 -0.30 16.98 26.46
N GLY A 840 0.44 16.90 27.57
CA GLY A 840 1.33 15.77 27.87
C GLY A 840 2.79 15.97 27.46
N ILE A 841 3.15 17.15 26.95
CA ILE A 841 4.55 17.49 26.63
C ILE A 841 5.30 17.81 27.93
N SER A 842 6.43 17.14 28.17
CA SER A 842 7.31 17.41 29.31
C SER A 842 8.45 18.33 28.91
N ILE A 843 8.40 19.59 29.33
CA ILE A 843 9.39 20.62 28.98
C ILE A 843 10.76 20.30 29.59
N GLU A 844 10.81 19.71 30.79
CA GLU A 844 12.05 19.25 31.42
C GLU A 844 12.77 18.17 30.59
N ASP A 845 12.01 17.23 30.01
CA ASP A 845 12.56 16.20 29.11
C ASP A 845 13.09 16.82 27.81
N LEU A 846 12.37 17.81 27.25
CA LEU A 846 12.83 18.53 26.06
C LEU A 846 14.16 19.24 26.31
N ARG A 847 14.32 19.88 27.48
CA ARG A 847 15.57 20.55 27.88
C ARG A 847 16.70 19.56 28.07
N ALA A 848 16.45 18.43 28.74
CA ALA A 848 17.43 17.37 28.92
C ALA A 848 17.92 16.77 27.58
N ARG A 849 17.07 16.80 26.55
CA ARG A 849 17.38 16.32 25.20
C ARG A 849 17.96 17.39 24.26
N GLY A 850 18.12 18.64 24.74
CA GLY A 850 18.63 19.76 23.95
C GLY A 850 17.70 20.16 22.79
N LEU A 851 16.39 20.03 22.96
CA LEU A 851 15.38 20.40 21.97
C LEU A 851 14.83 21.82 22.14
N ILE A 852 15.04 22.40 23.32
CA ILE A 852 14.68 23.76 23.72
C ILE A 852 15.87 24.43 24.41
#